data_AF-A0A158QAV7-F1
#
_entry.id   AF-A0A158QAV7-F1
#
_cell.length_a   1.000
_cell.length_b   1.000
_cell.length_c   1.000
_cell.angle_alpha   90.00
_cell.angle_beta   90.00
_cell.angle_gamma   90.00
#
_symmetry.space_group_name_H-M   'P 1'
#
loop_
_entity.id
_entity.type
_entity.pdbx_description
1 polymer ?
#
loop_
_entity_poly.entity_id
_entity_poly.type
_entity_poly.pdbx_seq_one_letter_code
_entity_poly.pdbx_strand_id
1 'polypeptide(L)'
;MAAALLKSMLAAARGAVPEPMYVIWGGDTVPQNPFLTDINYYSWMKTVTKLIRSYFSSATVILPVFGNLDVIKPFKFPDEYSNVYKTGYSIWRSFVGAKNKATFLKGGYYKQLLNNKITVLCLNTNLYYTKNPLIKKFVNCSDPAGQFQFMEKTFLEAQSKGRFVHIIAHLPPGASQHTAGQTWMLADYNSRFYNLIVRYKDVIKLITFGFEHTDSFRIIKNLQTDEAVQVAFITPSVSAGGKFDDTSRKKNPSFKIFEFDSALEVLETVKAVALCAIENVDYSAYKDCLKIISQETTAEATTAVETTATAVPLSRTGRVLQFTDFHYDQQYSVKGIPTSESLCHLLPNETSHKKLGDYGDYMCDANANLINHMLSAARELISLPDFILWTGDNFPHINDYNVSILESALKQATNFVNKAFPGVLVLPTFGNHDFSPANAFPDKDHEIYDTTFNLWKQWIGDNNKETFLKGGYYKYQLTPDTLVLVLNTNLYYRFNAAYNSFSNKTDPAGQFQFMIDNLEDAKKNGVRVHVVAHIAPGVFERTPFFTWMYPEYNQKFIDITVHYATTIKSMIFGHHHTDTFHIVKDPATRKTVQVYFMAPAVTPWFSSLPGAGANNPAFRIYDYDINTEEILDATLAHLCSIEFPDYLAYNACMKQEAGTTSSPKTTTLTTATGGTSPTVRLTALLFILLWWVLFSAVCV
;
A
#
# COMPACT_ATOMS: atom_id res chain seq x y z
N MET A 1 19.75 -9.77 -15.35
CA MET A 1 18.80 -8.88 -14.66
C MET A 1 18.56 -9.26 -13.18
N ALA A 2 17.75 -10.29 -12.85
CA ALA A 2 17.26 -10.55 -11.48
C ALA A 2 18.31 -10.55 -10.33
N ALA A 3 19.50 -11.11 -10.54
CA ALA A 3 20.55 -11.15 -9.52
C ALA A 3 21.20 -9.77 -9.22
N ALA A 4 21.03 -8.77 -10.08
CA ALA A 4 21.43 -7.39 -9.81
C ALA A 4 20.36 -6.69 -8.96
N LEU A 5 19.08 -6.85 -9.31
CA LEU A 5 17.97 -6.30 -8.52
C LEU A 5 17.99 -6.78 -7.06
N LEU A 6 18.15 -8.09 -6.85
CA LEU A 6 18.23 -8.66 -5.50
C LEU A 6 19.45 -8.14 -4.70
N LYS A 7 20.56 -7.84 -5.38
CA LYS A 7 21.72 -7.17 -4.74
C LYS A 7 21.37 -5.75 -4.30
N SER A 8 20.70 -4.97 -5.14
CA SER A 8 20.26 -3.62 -4.80
C SER A 8 19.25 -3.64 -3.64
N MET A 9 18.28 -4.57 -3.65
CA MET A 9 17.33 -4.74 -2.55
C MET A 9 18.01 -5.03 -1.21
N LEU A 10 19.01 -5.93 -1.20
CA LEU A 10 19.78 -6.26 0.00
C LEU A 10 20.73 -5.13 0.43
N ALA A 11 21.23 -4.32 -0.52
CA ALA A 11 22.00 -3.11 -0.23
C ALA A 11 21.11 -2.05 0.43
N ALA A 12 19.93 -1.79 -0.11
CA ALA A 12 18.96 -0.84 0.43
C ALA A 12 18.45 -1.25 1.82
N ALA A 13 18.14 -2.53 2.02
CA ALA A 13 17.77 -3.06 3.34
C ALA A 13 18.87 -2.87 4.39
N ARG A 14 20.13 -3.08 4.04
CA ARG A 14 21.28 -2.81 4.91
C ARG A 14 21.53 -1.31 5.10
N GLY A 15 21.28 -0.48 4.10
CA GLY A 15 21.42 0.98 4.19
C GLY A 15 20.40 1.58 5.16
N ALA A 16 19.13 1.18 5.02
CA ALA A 16 18.04 1.64 5.88
C ALA A 16 18.10 1.06 7.31
N VAL A 17 18.59 -0.18 7.47
CA VAL A 17 18.83 -0.79 8.79
C VAL A 17 20.20 -1.50 8.80
N PRO A 18 21.28 -0.81 9.24
CA PRO A 18 22.63 -1.38 9.25
C PRO A 18 22.81 -2.58 10.19
N GLU A 19 22.17 -2.53 11.37
CA GLU A 19 22.24 -3.58 12.39
C GLU A 19 20.82 -4.05 12.81
N PRO A 20 20.12 -4.81 11.95
CA PRO A 20 18.78 -5.29 12.25
C PRO A 20 18.84 -6.40 13.30
N MET A 21 17.94 -6.36 14.30
CA MET A 21 17.81 -7.39 15.33
C MET A 21 17.65 -8.79 14.72
N TYR A 22 16.86 -8.88 13.65
CA TYR A 22 16.73 -10.06 12.79
C TYR A 22 16.16 -9.64 11.43
N VAL A 23 16.36 -10.46 10.41
CA VAL A 23 15.84 -10.26 9.05
C VAL A 23 14.80 -11.33 8.73
N ILE A 24 13.63 -10.89 8.27
CA ILE A 24 12.55 -11.75 7.78
C ILE A 24 12.84 -12.11 6.32
N TRP A 25 12.79 -13.41 5.97
CA TRP A 25 12.87 -13.86 4.57
C TRP A 25 11.63 -14.69 4.24
N GLY A 26 10.66 -14.04 3.59
CA GLY A 26 9.30 -14.56 3.35
C GLY A 26 9.14 -15.68 2.33
N GLY A 27 10.22 -16.30 1.83
CA GLY A 27 10.17 -17.40 0.84
C GLY A 27 10.27 -16.97 -0.62
N ASP A 28 9.82 -17.86 -1.53
CA ASP A 28 9.91 -17.82 -3.00
C ASP A 28 11.32 -17.43 -3.50
N THR A 29 12.27 -18.20 -2.99
CA THR A 29 13.70 -18.20 -3.33
C THR A 29 13.96 -18.64 -4.77
N VAL A 30 13.14 -19.56 -5.28
CA VAL A 30 13.30 -20.24 -6.58
C VAL A 30 12.44 -19.56 -7.65
N PRO A 31 12.99 -19.26 -8.84
CA PRO A 31 12.24 -18.58 -9.89
C PRO A 31 11.14 -19.47 -10.46
N GLN A 32 10.07 -18.84 -10.95
CA GLN A 32 8.92 -19.50 -11.58
C GLN A 32 9.26 -20.07 -12.97
N ASN A 33 10.09 -21.11 -13.02
CA ASN A 33 10.50 -21.80 -14.24
C ASN A 33 10.06 -23.28 -14.19
N PRO A 34 9.13 -23.73 -15.06
CA PRO A 34 8.59 -25.10 -15.03
C PRO A 34 9.58 -26.18 -15.51
N PHE A 35 10.74 -25.79 -16.06
CA PHE A 35 11.78 -26.69 -16.57
C PHE A 35 12.98 -26.84 -15.61
N LEU A 36 12.85 -26.43 -14.35
CA LEU A 36 13.90 -26.60 -13.34
C LEU A 36 14.12 -28.09 -13.00
N THR A 37 15.36 -28.54 -13.13
CA THR A 37 15.82 -29.84 -12.62
C THR A 37 16.20 -29.75 -11.14
N ASP A 38 16.24 -30.89 -10.44
CA ASP A 38 16.69 -31.02 -9.05
C ASP A 38 18.06 -30.34 -8.79
N ILE A 39 18.98 -30.45 -9.75
CA ILE A 39 20.32 -29.84 -9.70
C ILE A 39 20.20 -28.31 -9.75
N ASN A 40 19.37 -27.78 -10.66
CA ASN A 40 19.17 -26.33 -10.82
C ASN A 40 18.47 -25.74 -9.59
N TYR A 41 17.44 -26.41 -9.06
CA TYR A 41 16.77 -26.05 -7.80
C TYR A 41 17.77 -25.93 -6.64
N TYR A 42 18.60 -26.96 -6.42
CA TYR A 42 19.57 -26.98 -5.33
C TYR A 42 20.66 -25.91 -5.47
N SER A 43 21.13 -25.68 -6.70
CA SER A 43 22.10 -24.62 -7.02
C SER A 43 21.52 -23.22 -6.77
N TRP A 44 20.27 -22.99 -7.15
CA TRP A 44 19.61 -21.69 -6.98
C TRP A 44 19.36 -21.35 -5.51
N MET A 45 18.76 -22.27 -4.76
CA MET A 45 18.54 -22.14 -3.31
C MET A 45 19.85 -21.79 -2.58
N LYS A 46 20.96 -22.48 -2.91
CA LYS A 46 22.29 -22.17 -2.37
C LYS A 46 22.80 -20.80 -2.75
N THR A 47 22.59 -20.38 -4.00
CA THR A 47 23.11 -19.11 -4.53
C THR A 47 22.43 -17.92 -3.86
N VAL A 48 21.10 -17.93 -3.76
CA VAL A 48 20.33 -16.89 -3.06
C VAL A 48 20.65 -16.89 -1.56
N THR A 49 20.73 -18.06 -0.92
CA THR A 49 21.10 -18.17 0.51
C THR A 49 22.47 -17.55 0.80
N LYS A 50 23.47 -17.81 -0.05
CA LYS A 50 24.80 -17.18 0.07
C LYS A 50 24.73 -15.67 -0.12
N LEU A 51 23.98 -15.20 -1.11
CA LEU A 51 23.85 -13.78 -1.43
C LEU A 51 23.24 -13.01 -0.25
N ILE A 52 22.10 -13.48 0.29
CA ILE A 52 21.45 -12.85 1.45
C ILE A 52 22.41 -12.79 2.65
N ARG A 53 23.15 -13.87 2.93
CA ARG A 53 24.14 -13.88 4.02
C ARG A 53 25.38 -13.01 3.76
N SER A 54 25.69 -12.62 2.52
CA SER A 54 26.81 -11.69 2.26
C SER A 54 26.52 -10.22 2.54
N TYR A 55 25.24 -9.83 2.67
CA TYR A 55 24.87 -8.44 2.98
C TYR A 55 24.79 -8.14 4.47
N PHE A 56 24.38 -9.09 5.31
CA PHE A 56 24.23 -8.90 6.76
C PHE A 56 25.41 -9.50 7.54
N SER A 57 25.62 -9.05 8.78
CA SER A 57 26.69 -9.57 9.65
C SER A 57 26.54 -11.08 9.89
N SER A 58 27.61 -11.76 10.32
CA SER A 58 27.55 -13.16 10.75
C SER A 58 26.68 -13.37 12.00
N ALA A 59 26.55 -12.35 12.85
CA ALA A 59 25.72 -12.37 14.05
C ALA A 59 24.23 -12.14 13.77
N THR A 60 23.88 -11.45 12.67
CA THR A 60 22.49 -11.14 12.31
C THR A 60 21.68 -12.43 12.12
N VAL A 61 20.60 -12.57 12.88
CA VAL A 61 19.65 -13.67 12.70
C VAL A 61 18.86 -13.42 11.42
N ILE A 62 18.74 -14.40 10.53
CA ILE A 62 17.93 -14.32 9.31
C ILE A 62 17.01 -15.53 9.31
N LEU A 63 15.71 -15.32 9.10
CA LEU A 63 14.67 -16.32 9.30
C LEU A 63 13.95 -16.63 7.97
N PRO A 64 14.42 -17.62 7.19
CA PRO A 64 13.72 -18.10 6.01
C PRO A 64 12.48 -18.92 6.36
N VAL A 65 11.41 -18.72 5.59
CA VAL A 65 10.31 -19.68 5.41
C VAL A 65 10.28 -20.20 3.97
N PHE A 66 9.59 -21.30 3.72
CA PHE A 66 9.37 -21.79 2.35
C PHE A 66 8.28 -20.97 1.67
N GLY A 67 8.56 -20.47 0.47
CA GLY A 67 7.50 -20.08 -0.46
C GLY A 67 6.94 -21.27 -1.23
N ASN A 68 5.85 -21.07 -1.97
CA ASN A 68 5.20 -22.16 -2.70
C ASN A 68 5.95 -22.64 -3.95
N LEU A 69 6.93 -21.87 -4.45
CA LEU A 69 7.88 -22.26 -5.49
C LEU A 69 9.16 -22.90 -4.94
N ASP A 70 9.39 -22.86 -3.62
CA ASP A 70 10.56 -23.45 -2.95
C ASP A 70 10.45 -24.99 -2.82
N VAL A 71 10.03 -25.64 -3.90
CA VAL A 71 9.90 -27.09 -4.07
C VAL A 71 10.03 -27.46 -5.55
N ILE A 72 10.82 -28.50 -5.85
CA ILE A 72 11.14 -29.00 -7.21
C ILE A 72 9.90 -29.17 -8.11
N LYS A 73 8.77 -29.60 -7.54
CA LYS A 73 7.48 -29.65 -8.22
C LYS A 73 6.59 -28.61 -7.52
N PRO A 74 6.31 -27.44 -8.14
CA PRO A 74 5.62 -26.33 -7.51
C PRO A 74 4.36 -26.75 -6.75
N PHE A 75 4.12 -26.08 -5.60
CA PHE A 75 2.99 -26.30 -4.69
C PHE A 75 2.97 -27.66 -3.95
N LYS A 76 3.85 -28.63 -4.23
CA LYS A 76 3.76 -30.00 -3.69
C LYS A 76 4.53 -30.21 -2.38
N PHE A 77 4.07 -29.55 -1.30
CA PHE A 77 4.63 -29.72 0.04
C PHE A 77 3.96 -30.88 0.80
N PRO A 78 4.70 -31.92 1.23
CA PRO A 78 4.16 -33.04 2.01
C PRO A 78 4.10 -32.69 3.51
N ASP A 79 3.22 -33.33 4.26
CA ASP A 79 3.07 -33.14 5.72
C ASP A 79 4.01 -34.03 6.56
N GLU A 80 5.00 -34.65 5.92
CA GLU A 80 5.93 -35.61 6.52
C GLU A 80 7.39 -35.49 6.00
N TYR A 81 8.26 -36.39 6.50
CA TYR A 81 9.70 -36.40 6.25
C TYR A 81 10.06 -36.59 4.77
N SER A 82 10.57 -35.53 4.13
CA SER A 82 10.74 -35.48 2.68
C SER A 82 12.12 -35.00 2.22
N ASN A 83 12.47 -35.28 0.96
CA ASN A 83 13.70 -34.76 0.35
C ASN A 83 13.69 -33.22 0.22
N VAL A 84 12.51 -32.59 0.17
CA VAL A 84 12.37 -31.11 0.19
C VAL A 84 12.92 -30.57 1.50
N TYR A 85 12.45 -31.09 2.63
CA TYR A 85 12.89 -30.65 3.96
C TYR A 85 14.33 -31.04 4.28
N LYS A 86 14.80 -32.22 3.85
CA LYS A 86 16.24 -32.59 3.93
C LYS A 86 17.11 -31.56 3.20
N THR A 87 16.71 -31.16 2.00
CA THR A 87 17.47 -30.22 1.15
C THR A 87 17.44 -28.82 1.72
N GLY A 88 16.26 -28.31 2.11
CA GLY A 88 16.11 -27.03 2.78
C GLY A 88 16.93 -26.96 4.07
N TYR A 89 16.87 -27.99 4.92
CA TYR A 89 17.67 -28.04 6.16
C TYR A 89 19.18 -28.11 5.87
N SER A 90 19.61 -28.78 4.81
CA SER A 90 21.02 -28.83 4.41
C SER A 90 21.57 -27.46 4.01
N ILE A 91 20.76 -26.65 3.31
CA ILE A 91 21.12 -25.29 2.87
C ILE A 91 20.99 -24.28 4.02
N TRP A 92 19.88 -24.32 4.76
CA TRP A 92 19.54 -23.36 5.82
C TRP A 92 19.99 -23.77 7.23
N ARG A 93 20.86 -24.78 7.37
CA ARG A 93 21.33 -25.33 8.67
C ARG A 93 21.83 -24.27 9.65
N SER A 94 22.52 -23.24 9.14
CA SER A 94 23.07 -22.12 9.92
C SER A 94 22.03 -21.11 10.40
N PHE A 95 20.85 -21.09 9.79
CA PHE A 95 19.74 -20.18 10.13
C PHE A 95 18.71 -20.89 11.03
N VAL A 96 18.35 -22.12 10.66
CA VAL A 96 17.39 -22.97 11.37
C VAL A 96 17.97 -23.49 12.70
N GLY A 97 19.26 -23.85 12.70
CA GLY A 97 19.95 -24.37 13.89
C GLY A 97 19.62 -25.83 14.23
N ALA A 98 20.54 -26.50 14.92
CA ALA A 98 20.44 -27.93 15.19
C ALA A 98 19.24 -28.32 16.07
N LYS A 99 18.81 -27.44 16.99
CA LYS A 99 17.67 -27.67 17.90
C LYS A 99 16.34 -27.82 17.14
N ASN A 100 16.21 -27.15 15.99
CA ASN A 100 15.00 -27.16 15.16
C ASN A 100 14.99 -28.26 14.09
N LYS A 101 16.05 -29.08 13.99
CA LYS A 101 16.19 -30.12 12.97
C LYS A 101 14.96 -31.05 12.90
N ALA A 102 14.37 -31.40 14.05
CA ALA A 102 13.24 -32.33 14.10
C ALA A 102 11.96 -31.75 13.47
N THR A 103 11.55 -30.53 13.84
CA THR A 103 10.32 -29.90 13.28
C THR A 103 10.52 -29.52 11.82
N PHE A 104 11.70 -28.97 11.48
CA PHE A 104 12.00 -28.57 10.11
C PHE A 104 11.98 -29.79 9.18
N LEU A 105 12.58 -30.91 9.58
CA LEU A 105 12.55 -32.13 8.76
C LEU A 105 11.16 -32.79 8.70
N LYS A 106 10.27 -32.54 9.66
CA LYS A 106 8.89 -33.06 9.68
C LYS A 106 7.96 -32.30 8.73
N GLY A 107 8.03 -30.98 8.69
CA GLY A 107 7.07 -30.15 7.94
C GLY A 107 7.59 -28.79 7.47
N GLY A 108 8.90 -28.55 7.49
CA GLY A 108 9.51 -27.29 7.05
C GLY A 108 9.38 -26.10 8.02
N TYR A 109 8.81 -26.31 9.21
CA TYR A 109 8.54 -25.26 10.19
C TYR A 109 9.44 -25.36 11.43
N TYR A 110 9.66 -24.23 12.11
CA TYR A 110 10.55 -24.14 13.27
C TYR A 110 10.26 -22.90 14.13
N LYS A 111 11.01 -22.72 15.23
CA LYS A 111 10.99 -21.48 16.00
C LYS A 111 12.37 -21.04 16.45
N GLN A 112 12.60 -19.73 16.51
CA GLN A 112 13.85 -19.15 16.99
C GLN A 112 13.58 -18.24 18.18
N LEU A 113 14.27 -18.50 19.30
CA LEU A 113 14.35 -17.57 20.42
C LEU A 113 15.41 -16.51 20.07
N LEU A 114 15.02 -15.24 19.96
CA LEU A 114 15.96 -14.15 19.62
C LEU A 114 16.68 -13.64 20.88
N ASN A 115 15.90 -13.36 21.92
CA ASN A 115 16.38 -12.88 23.22
C ASN A 115 15.50 -13.49 24.34
N ASN A 116 15.54 -12.95 25.55
CA ASN A 116 14.71 -13.43 26.65
C ASN A 116 13.19 -13.18 26.46
N LYS A 117 12.79 -12.18 25.65
CA LYS A 117 11.40 -11.79 25.36
C LYS A 117 10.80 -12.39 24.09
N ILE A 118 11.47 -12.30 22.93
CA ILE A 118 10.88 -12.66 21.62
C ILE A 118 11.19 -14.11 21.22
N THR A 119 10.13 -14.86 20.89
CA THR A 119 10.19 -16.12 20.12
C THR A 119 9.56 -15.94 18.76
N VAL A 120 10.28 -16.18 17.66
CA VAL A 120 9.70 -16.13 16.30
C VAL A 120 9.27 -17.54 15.87
N LEU A 121 8.03 -17.67 15.41
CA LEU A 121 7.48 -18.85 14.72
C LEU A 121 7.70 -18.70 13.21
N CYS A 122 8.43 -19.63 12.61
CA CYS A 122 8.64 -19.69 11.16
C CYS A 122 7.82 -20.86 10.60
N LEU A 123 6.72 -20.55 9.92
CA LEU A 123 5.68 -21.51 9.54
C LEU A 123 5.72 -21.85 8.05
N ASN A 124 5.43 -23.12 7.75
CA ASN A 124 5.21 -23.60 6.39
C ASN A 124 3.72 -23.64 6.07
N THR A 125 3.17 -22.50 5.64
CA THR A 125 1.76 -22.37 5.25
C THR A 125 1.42 -23.07 3.93
N ASN A 126 2.41 -23.57 3.18
CA ASN A 126 2.17 -24.30 1.92
C ASN A 126 1.50 -25.66 2.14
N LEU A 127 1.50 -26.16 3.37
CA LEU A 127 0.67 -27.29 3.79
C LEU A 127 -0.84 -26.96 3.73
N TYR A 128 -1.22 -25.68 3.86
CA TYR A 128 -2.62 -25.26 3.90
C TYR A 128 -3.17 -24.76 2.55
N TYR A 129 -2.30 -24.63 1.55
CA TYR A 129 -2.57 -23.97 0.27
C TYR A 129 -3.61 -24.70 -0.58
N THR A 130 -4.64 -23.99 -1.06
CA THR A 130 -5.74 -24.57 -1.87
C THR A 130 -5.28 -25.32 -3.13
N LYS A 131 -4.09 -25.01 -3.67
CA LYS A 131 -3.51 -25.66 -4.85
C LYS A 131 -2.43 -26.71 -4.53
N ASN A 132 -2.18 -27.06 -3.27
CA ASN A 132 -1.27 -28.16 -2.92
C ASN A 132 -1.97 -29.51 -3.18
N PRO A 133 -1.54 -30.31 -4.17
CA PRO A 133 -2.24 -31.54 -4.56
C PRO A 133 -2.03 -32.70 -3.59
N LEU A 134 -1.21 -32.52 -2.54
CA LEU A 134 -0.94 -33.55 -1.53
C LEU A 134 -1.92 -33.51 -0.35
N ILE A 135 -2.71 -32.43 -0.17
CA ILE A 135 -3.59 -32.26 1.00
C ILE A 135 -4.54 -33.44 1.20
N LYS A 136 -5.15 -33.97 0.12
CA LYS A 136 -6.04 -35.14 0.16
C LYS A 136 -5.35 -36.48 0.49
N LYS A 137 -4.04 -36.45 0.78
CA LYS A 137 -3.18 -37.61 1.10
C LYS A 137 -2.34 -37.41 2.35
N PHE A 138 -2.57 -36.33 3.10
CA PHE A 138 -1.83 -36.06 4.33
C PHE A 138 -2.09 -37.10 5.41
N VAL A 139 -1.06 -37.40 6.20
CA VAL A 139 -1.12 -38.35 7.32
C VAL A 139 -2.07 -37.86 8.41
N ASN A 140 -2.15 -36.53 8.61
CA ASN A 140 -3.19 -35.91 9.42
C ASN A 140 -3.76 -34.65 8.74
N CYS A 141 -4.86 -34.82 8.01
CA CYS A 141 -5.57 -33.70 7.38
C CYS A 141 -6.08 -32.64 8.38
N SER A 142 -6.27 -32.95 9.67
CA SER A 142 -6.73 -31.96 10.66
C SER A 142 -5.59 -31.07 11.19
N ASP A 143 -4.36 -31.59 11.24
CA ASP A 143 -3.15 -30.89 11.68
C ASP A 143 -1.94 -31.36 10.86
N PRO A 144 -1.78 -30.86 9.61
CA PRO A 144 -0.68 -31.26 8.74
C PRO A 144 0.67 -31.07 9.42
N ALA A 145 1.46 -32.14 9.45
CA ALA A 145 2.74 -32.24 10.16
C ALA A 145 2.67 -31.96 11.68
N GLY A 146 1.50 -31.74 12.29
CA GLY A 146 1.38 -31.27 13.68
C GLY A 146 1.82 -29.81 13.89
N GLN A 147 1.69 -28.98 12.86
CA GLN A 147 2.11 -27.58 12.89
C GLN A 147 1.20 -26.70 13.76
N PHE A 148 -0.12 -26.92 13.80
CA PHE A 148 -1.01 -26.15 14.68
C PHE A 148 -0.77 -26.49 16.15
N GLN A 149 -0.59 -27.77 16.50
CA GLN A 149 -0.18 -28.18 17.85
C GLN A 149 1.16 -27.54 18.27
N PHE A 150 2.11 -27.40 17.34
CA PHE A 150 3.38 -26.71 17.58
C PHE A 150 3.22 -25.19 17.80
N MET A 151 2.32 -24.53 17.06
CA MET A 151 1.96 -23.13 17.28
C MET A 151 1.35 -22.95 18.67
N GLU A 152 0.30 -23.70 19.00
CA GLU A 152 -0.43 -23.58 20.27
C GLU A 152 0.49 -23.85 21.48
N LYS A 153 1.31 -24.91 21.43
CA LYS A 153 2.34 -25.17 22.45
C LYS A 153 3.35 -24.03 22.58
N THR A 154 3.64 -23.30 21.50
CA THR A 154 4.57 -22.17 21.52
C THR A 154 3.93 -20.91 22.10
N PHE A 155 2.66 -20.64 21.83
CA PHE A 155 1.93 -19.53 22.47
C PHE A 155 1.78 -19.77 23.99
N LEU A 156 1.44 -20.99 24.40
CA LEU A 156 1.39 -21.39 25.81
C LEU A 156 2.76 -21.30 26.51
N GLU A 157 3.84 -21.72 25.82
CA GLU A 157 5.21 -21.53 26.32
C GLU A 157 5.57 -20.03 26.43
N ALA A 158 5.06 -19.18 25.55
CA ALA A 158 5.33 -17.75 25.58
C ALA A 158 4.59 -17.07 26.74
N GLN A 159 3.27 -17.32 26.89
CA GLN A 159 2.46 -16.85 28.02
C GLN A 159 3.08 -17.22 29.37
N SER A 160 3.41 -18.51 29.57
CA SER A 160 4.02 -19.00 30.82
C SER A 160 5.42 -18.49 31.13
N LYS A 161 6.05 -17.74 30.21
CA LYS A 161 7.40 -17.17 30.36
C LYS A 161 7.45 -15.65 30.21
N GLY A 162 6.30 -14.96 30.12
CA GLY A 162 6.25 -13.51 29.90
C GLY A 162 6.90 -13.09 28.56
N ARG A 163 6.64 -13.85 27.49
CA ARG A 163 7.26 -13.70 26.18
C ARG A 163 6.28 -13.32 25.08
N PHE A 164 6.82 -12.68 24.07
CA PHE A 164 6.11 -12.31 22.85
C PHE A 164 6.45 -13.23 21.68
N VAL A 165 5.52 -13.33 20.74
CA VAL A 165 5.60 -14.21 19.58
C VAL A 165 5.42 -13.41 18.30
N HIS A 166 6.37 -13.55 17.38
CA HIS A 166 6.26 -13.03 16.02
C HIS A 166 6.00 -14.22 15.08
N ILE A 167 5.13 -14.05 14.09
CA ILE A 167 4.76 -15.11 13.14
C ILE A 167 5.25 -14.72 11.75
N ILE A 168 6.14 -15.53 11.18
CA ILE A 168 6.58 -15.44 9.78
C ILE A 168 6.00 -16.63 9.02
N ALA A 169 5.37 -16.34 7.88
CA ALA A 169 4.80 -17.30 6.96
C ALA A 169 4.88 -16.76 5.52
N HIS A 170 4.41 -17.54 4.53
CA HIS A 170 4.38 -17.11 3.13
C HIS A 170 2.96 -16.73 2.67
N LEU A 171 2.00 -17.63 2.83
CA LEU A 171 0.62 -17.48 2.36
C LEU A 171 -0.25 -16.83 3.44
N PRO A 172 -0.93 -15.69 3.18
CA PRO A 172 -1.80 -15.06 4.16
C PRO A 172 -3.15 -15.81 4.30
N PRO A 173 -3.74 -15.82 5.51
CA PRO A 173 -5.09 -16.33 5.73
C PRO A 173 -6.15 -15.31 5.25
N GLY A 174 -7.32 -15.81 4.86
CA GLY A 174 -8.42 -15.00 4.33
C GLY A 174 -8.47 -14.94 2.80
N ALA A 175 -9.02 -13.86 2.28
CA ALA A 175 -9.33 -13.65 0.86
C ALA A 175 -8.08 -13.48 -0.04
N SER A 176 -8.32 -13.32 -1.35
CA SER A 176 -7.36 -12.98 -2.38
C SER A 176 -7.63 -11.55 -2.86
N GLN A 177 -6.66 -10.66 -2.68
CA GLN A 177 -6.74 -9.27 -3.18
C GLN A 177 -6.88 -9.19 -4.73
N HIS A 178 -6.63 -10.30 -5.44
CA HIS A 178 -6.62 -10.36 -6.90
C HIS A 178 -7.90 -10.97 -7.50
N THR A 179 -8.76 -11.59 -6.68
CA THR A 179 -9.94 -12.31 -7.16
C THR A 179 -10.96 -12.44 -6.03
N ALA A 180 -12.08 -11.70 -6.13
CA ALA A 180 -13.15 -11.73 -5.14
C ALA A 180 -13.62 -13.17 -4.84
N GLY A 181 -13.81 -13.49 -3.56
CA GLY A 181 -14.23 -14.80 -3.08
C GLY A 181 -13.19 -15.94 -3.16
N GLN A 182 -12.03 -15.74 -3.80
CA GLN A 182 -10.92 -16.69 -3.72
C GLN A 182 -10.23 -16.59 -2.37
N THR A 183 -9.75 -17.73 -1.84
CA THR A 183 -8.91 -17.80 -0.64
C THR A 183 -7.64 -18.62 -0.94
N TRP A 184 -6.55 -18.32 -0.24
CA TRP A 184 -5.26 -19.01 -0.44
C TRP A 184 -5.11 -20.27 0.40
N MET A 185 -5.56 -20.25 1.66
CA MET A 185 -5.69 -21.48 2.46
C MET A 185 -7.09 -22.09 2.32
N LEU A 186 -7.23 -23.39 2.53
CA LEU A 186 -8.54 -24.02 2.70
C LEU A 186 -9.29 -23.44 3.92
N ALA A 187 -10.62 -23.43 3.86
CA ALA A 187 -11.50 -22.82 4.87
C ALA A 187 -11.19 -23.28 6.31
N ASP A 188 -11.12 -24.59 6.55
CA ASP A 188 -10.86 -25.15 7.88
C ASP A 188 -9.51 -24.68 8.46
N TYR A 189 -8.48 -24.57 7.61
CA TYR A 189 -7.16 -24.09 8.00
C TYR A 189 -7.14 -22.57 8.23
N ASN A 190 -7.84 -21.79 7.39
CA ASN A 190 -8.08 -20.37 7.64
C ASN A 190 -8.71 -20.17 9.02
N SER A 191 -9.86 -20.81 9.29
CA SER A 191 -10.59 -20.69 10.55
C SER A 191 -9.75 -21.15 11.75
N ARG A 192 -9.01 -22.27 11.65
CA ARG A 192 -8.15 -22.74 12.75
C ARG A 192 -6.97 -21.80 13.03
N PHE A 193 -6.34 -21.26 11.98
CA PHE A 193 -5.23 -20.31 12.10
C PHE A 193 -5.70 -18.99 12.72
N TYR A 194 -6.83 -18.48 12.25
CA TYR A 194 -7.50 -17.27 12.76
C TYR A 194 -7.89 -17.41 14.24
N ASN A 195 -8.55 -18.52 14.61
CA ASN A 195 -8.94 -18.81 16.00
C ASN A 195 -7.74 -18.88 16.96
N LEU A 196 -6.57 -19.36 16.52
CA LEU A 196 -5.35 -19.32 17.33
C LEU A 196 -4.82 -17.90 17.52
N ILE A 197 -4.87 -17.05 16.48
CA ILE A 197 -4.45 -15.65 16.60
C ILE A 197 -5.36 -14.88 17.56
N VAL A 198 -6.68 -15.06 17.45
CA VAL A 198 -7.66 -14.44 18.36
C VAL A 198 -7.44 -14.91 19.81
N ARG A 199 -7.24 -16.22 20.03
CA ARG A 199 -7.00 -16.81 21.36
C ARG A 199 -5.71 -16.32 22.03
N TYR A 200 -4.67 -16.05 21.25
CA TYR A 200 -3.33 -15.73 21.76
C TYR A 200 -2.88 -14.30 21.44
N LYS A 201 -3.82 -13.39 21.14
CA LYS A 201 -3.56 -12.00 20.72
C LYS A 201 -2.59 -11.24 21.63
N ASP A 202 -2.67 -11.44 22.95
CA ASP A 202 -1.90 -10.65 23.93
C ASP A 202 -0.39 -10.93 23.85
N VAL A 203 0.01 -12.14 23.43
CA VAL A 203 1.42 -12.52 23.23
C VAL A 203 1.90 -12.37 21.79
N ILE A 204 1.02 -12.35 20.79
CA ILE A 204 1.45 -12.18 19.39
C ILE A 204 1.70 -10.68 19.14
N LYS A 205 2.87 -10.30 18.63
CA LYS A 205 3.23 -8.88 18.40
C LYS A 205 3.59 -8.52 16.95
N LEU A 206 3.75 -9.53 16.08
CA LEU A 206 3.95 -9.34 14.65
C LEU A 206 3.42 -10.55 13.87
N ILE A 207 2.82 -10.32 12.70
CA ILE A 207 2.42 -11.37 11.76
C ILE A 207 2.76 -10.87 10.34
N THR A 208 3.57 -11.65 9.60
CA THR A 208 4.01 -11.28 8.23
C THR A 208 3.85 -12.43 7.23
N PHE A 209 3.42 -12.08 6.01
CA PHE A 209 3.25 -12.95 4.84
C PHE A 209 3.92 -12.33 3.60
N GLY A 210 4.20 -13.10 2.55
CA GLY A 210 4.92 -12.61 1.36
C GLY A 210 4.39 -13.08 -0.01
N PHE A 211 3.36 -13.94 -0.05
CA PHE A 211 2.84 -14.54 -1.28
C PHE A 211 2.22 -13.56 -2.28
N GLU A 212 1.55 -12.52 -1.78
CA GLU A 212 0.69 -11.66 -2.60
C GLU A 212 1.45 -10.54 -3.34
N HIS A 213 2.75 -10.39 -3.09
CA HIS A 213 3.68 -9.47 -3.78
C HIS A 213 3.36 -7.96 -3.72
N THR A 214 2.28 -7.58 -3.03
CA THR A 214 1.81 -6.21 -2.78
C THR A 214 2.22 -5.71 -1.40
N ASP A 215 2.12 -4.40 -1.22
CA ASP A 215 2.07 -3.80 0.10
C ASP A 215 0.59 -3.65 0.50
N SER A 216 0.16 -4.46 1.48
CA SER A 216 -1.20 -4.44 2.05
C SER A 216 -1.20 -5.03 3.47
N PHE A 217 -2.31 -4.88 4.19
CA PHE A 217 -2.47 -5.43 5.53
C PHE A 217 -3.92 -5.81 5.84
N ARG A 218 -4.08 -6.88 6.62
CA ARG A 218 -5.38 -7.45 6.99
C ARG A 218 -5.65 -7.23 8.47
N ILE A 219 -6.86 -6.78 8.77
CA ILE A 219 -7.34 -6.60 10.15
C ILE A 219 -7.97 -7.93 10.61
N ILE A 220 -7.39 -8.53 11.64
CA ILE A 220 -7.89 -9.75 12.27
C ILE A 220 -8.76 -9.34 13.46
N LYS A 221 -9.99 -9.84 13.50
CA LYS A 221 -11.00 -9.52 14.51
C LYS A 221 -11.36 -10.75 15.34
N ASN A 222 -12.05 -10.56 16.46
CA ASN A 222 -12.73 -11.65 17.13
C ASN A 222 -14.16 -11.79 16.58
N LEU A 223 -14.43 -12.84 15.79
CA LEU A 223 -15.76 -13.08 15.17
C LEU A 223 -16.91 -13.24 16.18
N GLN A 224 -16.61 -13.38 17.49
CA GLN A 224 -17.61 -13.42 18.56
C GLN A 224 -17.91 -12.06 19.21
N THR A 225 -17.04 -11.05 19.03
CA THR A 225 -17.15 -9.75 19.73
C THR A 225 -16.82 -8.54 18.86
N ASP A 226 -16.63 -8.71 17.55
CA ASP A 226 -16.23 -7.71 16.53
C ASP A 226 -14.89 -6.97 16.77
N GLU A 227 -14.29 -7.14 17.95
CA GLU A 227 -13.06 -6.48 18.40
C GLU A 227 -11.89 -6.74 17.43
N ALA A 228 -11.28 -5.68 16.90
CA ALA A 228 -10.03 -5.77 16.14
C ALA A 228 -8.87 -6.20 17.06
N VAL A 229 -8.38 -7.43 16.90
CA VAL A 229 -7.40 -8.04 17.81
C VAL A 229 -5.96 -7.91 17.32
N GLN A 230 -5.72 -7.97 16.01
CA GLN A 230 -4.36 -7.98 15.42
C GLN A 230 -4.34 -7.42 13.99
N VAL A 231 -3.15 -7.02 13.53
CA VAL A 231 -2.86 -6.72 12.12
C VAL A 231 -1.91 -7.79 11.55
N ALA A 232 -2.19 -8.24 10.34
CA ALA A 232 -1.35 -9.14 9.56
C ALA A 232 -0.82 -8.43 8.31
N PHE A 233 0.49 -8.25 8.22
CA PHE A 233 1.12 -7.53 7.12
C PHE A 233 1.45 -8.46 5.95
N ILE A 234 1.07 -8.06 4.75
CA ILE A 234 1.56 -8.65 3.51
C ILE A 234 2.75 -7.78 3.10
N THR A 235 3.94 -8.39 3.06
CA THR A 235 5.15 -7.73 2.59
C THR A 235 5.21 -7.83 1.07
N PRO A 236 5.55 -6.74 0.36
CA PRO A 236 5.68 -6.78 -1.09
C PRO A 236 6.88 -7.61 -1.54
N SER A 237 6.95 -7.90 -2.83
CA SER A 237 8.04 -8.72 -3.39
C SER A 237 9.33 -7.92 -3.54
N VAL A 238 10.46 -8.55 -3.22
CA VAL A 238 11.81 -8.06 -3.58
C VAL A 238 12.15 -8.31 -5.07
N SER A 239 11.18 -8.77 -5.86
CA SER A 239 11.26 -8.99 -7.29
C SER A 239 10.18 -8.20 -8.02
N ALA A 240 10.39 -7.90 -9.30
CA ALA A 240 9.39 -7.16 -10.08
C ALA A 240 8.07 -7.93 -10.32
N GLY A 241 8.03 -9.25 -10.09
CA GLY A 241 6.84 -10.07 -10.28
C GLY A 241 6.31 -10.07 -11.72
N GLY A 242 5.01 -10.37 -11.84
CA GLY A 242 4.29 -10.46 -13.12
C GLY A 242 4.68 -11.63 -14.02
N LYS A 243 3.93 -11.79 -15.11
CA LYS A 243 4.45 -12.51 -16.29
C LYS A 243 5.17 -11.51 -17.19
N PHE A 244 5.73 -11.95 -18.32
CA PHE A 244 6.23 -11.00 -19.32
C PHE A 244 5.08 -10.16 -19.91
N ASP A 245 3.98 -10.82 -20.28
CA ASP A 245 2.74 -10.32 -20.89
C ASP A 245 1.77 -9.64 -19.90
N ASP A 246 1.75 -10.04 -18.62
CA ASP A 246 0.89 -9.45 -17.59
C ASP A 246 1.67 -8.49 -16.69
N THR A 247 1.53 -7.19 -16.99
CA THR A 247 2.22 -6.09 -16.32
C THR A 247 1.40 -5.40 -15.24
N SER A 248 0.08 -5.65 -15.17
CA SER A 248 -0.75 -5.27 -14.01
C SER A 248 -0.24 -5.92 -12.71
N ARG A 249 0.38 -7.10 -12.86
CA ARG A 249 1.05 -7.87 -11.80
C ARG A 249 2.53 -7.56 -11.62
N LYS A 250 3.12 -6.65 -12.40
CA LYS A 250 4.46 -6.15 -12.10
C LYS A 250 4.35 -5.14 -10.96
N LYS A 251 5.26 -5.23 -9.99
CA LYS A 251 5.29 -4.45 -8.76
C LYS A 251 6.69 -3.89 -8.52
N ASN A 252 6.77 -2.78 -7.80
CA ASN A 252 8.06 -2.18 -7.45
C ASN A 252 8.77 -3.07 -6.43
N PRO A 253 10.01 -3.51 -6.70
CA PRO A 253 10.79 -4.30 -5.76
C PRO A 253 10.91 -3.57 -4.42
N SER A 254 10.35 -4.13 -3.37
CA SER A 254 10.16 -3.42 -2.09
C SER A 254 10.29 -4.36 -0.89
N PHE A 255 10.49 -3.77 0.29
CA PHE A 255 10.56 -4.47 1.58
C PHE A 255 9.92 -3.62 2.69
N LYS A 256 9.53 -4.27 3.80
CA LYS A 256 9.06 -3.57 5.00
C LYS A 256 10.11 -3.60 6.12
N ILE A 257 10.17 -2.52 6.88
CA ILE A 257 10.88 -2.38 8.16
C ILE A 257 9.81 -2.29 9.26
N PHE A 258 10.05 -2.97 10.38
CA PHE A 258 9.17 -2.99 11.54
C PHE A 258 9.96 -2.51 12.76
N GLU A 259 9.56 -1.38 13.33
CA GLU A 259 10.22 -0.74 14.47
C GLU A 259 9.38 -0.94 15.72
N PHE A 260 10.03 -1.37 16.80
CA PHE A 260 9.40 -1.71 18.07
C PHE A 260 10.01 -0.88 19.20
N ASP A 261 9.20 -0.63 20.21
CA ASP A 261 9.62 0.05 21.43
C ASP A 261 10.78 -0.70 22.13
N SER A 262 11.51 0.00 22.99
CA SER A 262 12.68 -0.58 23.68
C SER A 262 12.38 -1.84 24.53
N ALA A 263 11.13 -2.04 24.96
CA ALA A 263 10.68 -3.23 25.67
C ALA A 263 10.15 -4.33 24.74
N LEU A 264 9.96 -4.08 23.45
CA LEU A 264 9.54 -5.02 22.40
C LEU A 264 8.13 -5.58 22.58
N GLU A 265 7.21 -4.74 23.07
CA GLU A 265 5.81 -5.06 23.37
C GLU A 265 4.81 -4.30 22.48
N VAL A 266 5.29 -3.22 21.83
CA VAL A 266 4.54 -2.31 20.95
C VAL A 266 5.30 -2.14 19.63
N LEU A 267 4.60 -2.41 18.52
CA LEU A 267 5.05 -2.00 17.19
C LEU A 267 4.79 -0.49 17.07
N GLU A 268 5.85 0.30 16.94
CA GLU A 268 5.79 1.77 16.89
C GLU A 268 5.68 2.27 15.45
N THR A 269 6.47 1.73 14.52
CA THR A 269 6.46 2.14 13.11
C THR A 269 6.47 0.94 12.16
N VAL A 270 5.78 1.08 11.03
CA VAL A 270 5.94 0.22 9.86
C VAL A 270 6.35 1.11 8.69
N LYS A 271 7.50 0.83 8.08
CA LYS A 271 8.01 1.61 6.93
C LYS A 271 8.09 0.70 5.72
N ALA A 272 7.54 1.13 4.59
CA ALA A 272 7.72 0.48 3.30
C ALA A 272 8.85 1.19 2.54
N VAL A 273 9.81 0.42 2.01
CA VAL A 273 10.92 0.93 1.20
C VAL A 273 10.86 0.24 -0.16
N ALA A 274 10.61 1.02 -1.20
CA ALA A 274 10.62 0.56 -2.58
C ALA A 274 11.90 1.01 -3.29
N LEU A 275 12.57 0.07 -3.96
CA LEU A 275 13.46 0.43 -5.05
C LEU A 275 12.61 0.73 -6.28
N CYS A 276 12.39 2.03 -6.46
CA CYS A 276 12.29 2.62 -7.79
C CYS A 276 13.52 2.14 -8.58
N ALA A 277 13.33 1.17 -9.47
CA ALA A 277 14.46 0.59 -10.18
C ALA A 277 15.00 1.60 -11.19
N ILE A 278 16.30 1.81 -11.12
CA ILE A 278 17.01 2.94 -11.69
C ILE A 278 18.26 2.32 -12.34
N GLU A 279 18.42 2.58 -13.65
CA GLU A 279 19.62 2.42 -14.53
C GLU A 279 19.62 1.43 -15.75
N ASN A 280 20.02 1.96 -16.94
CA ASN A 280 20.54 1.38 -18.21
C ASN A 280 19.66 1.16 -19.49
N VAL A 281 19.71 2.10 -20.45
CA VAL A 281 19.40 1.93 -21.91
C VAL A 281 20.29 2.87 -22.78
N ASP A 282 20.78 2.37 -23.93
CA ASP A 282 21.53 3.13 -24.96
C ASP A 282 20.60 3.68 -26.07
N TYR A 283 20.67 5.00 -26.32
CA TYR A 283 19.83 5.72 -27.29
C TYR A 283 20.25 5.58 -28.76
N SER A 284 21.37 4.92 -29.08
CA SER A 284 21.81 4.71 -30.46
C SER A 284 20.94 3.66 -31.18
N ALA A 285 20.73 2.49 -30.57
CA ALA A 285 19.94 1.39 -31.12
C ALA A 285 18.44 1.72 -31.28
N TYR A 286 17.92 2.64 -30.47
CA TYR A 286 16.53 3.12 -30.50
C TYR A 286 16.08 3.56 -31.91
N LYS A 287 16.96 4.24 -32.68
CA LYS A 287 16.61 4.81 -33.99
C LYS A 287 16.42 3.79 -35.11
N ASP A 288 17.00 2.59 -34.99
CA ASP A 288 16.82 1.54 -35.99
C ASP A 288 15.58 0.66 -35.71
N CYS A 289 15.21 0.50 -34.44
CA CYS A 289 14.03 -0.29 -34.06
C CYS A 289 12.71 0.32 -34.57
N LEU A 290 12.63 1.64 -34.65
CA LEU A 290 11.47 2.39 -35.18
C LEU A 290 11.08 2.03 -36.63
N LYS A 291 11.97 1.38 -37.41
CA LYS A 291 11.69 0.92 -38.78
C LYS A 291 10.84 -0.35 -38.85
N ILE A 292 10.73 -1.11 -37.74
CA ILE A 292 10.21 -2.49 -37.73
C ILE A 292 8.75 -2.55 -37.24
N ILE A 293 8.28 -1.53 -36.50
CA ILE A 293 6.98 -1.53 -35.79
C ILE A 293 5.77 -1.37 -36.73
N SER A 294 5.97 -1.20 -38.04
CA SER A 294 4.93 -0.88 -39.02
C SER A 294 4.12 -2.06 -39.56
N GLN A 295 4.27 -3.28 -39.03
CA GLN A 295 3.60 -4.49 -39.56
C GLN A 295 2.98 -5.40 -38.49
N GLU A 296 1.81 -5.95 -38.86
CA GLU A 296 1.03 -7.07 -38.28
C GLU A 296 0.21 -6.87 -36.99
N THR A 297 -1.12 -6.99 -37.13
CA THR A 297 -2.12 -7.21 -36.06
C THR A 297 -3.33 -7.99 -36.61
N THR A 298 -3.80 -9.05 -35.93
CA THR A 298 -5.20 -9.56 -36.00
C THR A 298 -5.49 -10.70 -35.00
N ALA A 299 -6.63 -10.61 -34.29
CA ALA A 299 -7.65 -11.65 -34.00
C ALA A 299 -7.28 -13.03 -33.38
N GLU A 300 -8.15 -13.73 -32.59
CA GLU A 300 -9.43 -13.40 -31.93
C GLU A 300 -9.69 -14.31 -30.69
N ALA A 301 -10.92 -14.40 -30.15
CA ALA A 301 -11.22 -14.88 -28.77
C ALA A 301 -12.36 -15.94 -28.64
N THR A 302 -12.91 -16.08 -27.41
CA THR A 302 -13.97 -17.03 -26.91
C THR A 302 -13.47 -18.43 -26.50
N THR A 303 -14.13 -19.21 -25.61
CA THR A 303 -15.45 -19.15 -24.94
C THR A 303 -15.37 -19.34 -23.40
N ALA A 304 -16.51 -19.28 -22.68
CA ALA A 304 -16.63 -19.46 -21.23
C ALA A 304 -17.56 -20.64 -20.85
N VAL A 305 -17.49 -21.10 -19.59
CA VAL A 305 -18.35 -22.17 -19.02
C VAL A 305 -18.69 -21.86 -17.56
N GLU A 306 -19.96 -22.01 -17.17
CA GLU A 306 -20.44 -21.89 -15.78
C GLU A 306 -20.41 -23.24 -15.05
N THR A 307 -20.26 -23.22 -13.71
CA THR A 307 -20.74 -24.32 -12.84
C THR A 307 -21.21 -23.74 -11.50
N THR A 308 -22.36 -24.21 -11.02
CA THR A 308 -22.98 -23.78 -9.76
C THR A 308 -22.56 -24.67 -8.60
N ALA A 309 -22.18 -24.06 -7.47
CA ALA A 309 -22.01 -24.74 -6.19
C ALA A 309 -22.60 -23.85 -5.09
N THR A 310 -23.51 -24.41 -4.28
CA THR A 310 -24.21 -23.67 -3.22
C THR A 310 -23.26 -23.35 -2.07
N ALA A 311 -22.92 -22.08 -1.91
CA ALA A 311 -22.06 -21.60 -0.84
C ALA A 311 -22.85 -21.20 0.42
N VAL A 312 -22.20 -21.30 1.59
CA VAL A 312 -22.53 -20.45 2.75
C VAL A 312 -22.35 -18.99 2.32
N PRO A 313 -23.17 -18.02 2.76
CA PRO A 313 -23.07 -16.65 2.27
C PRO A 313 -21.67 -16.07 2.49
N LEU A 314 -20.95 -15.82 1.39
CA LEU A 314 -19.85 -14.85 1.43
C LEU A 314 -20.51 -13.49 1.66
N SER A 315 -19.96 -12.70 2.59
CA SER A 315 -20.33 -11.29 2.62
C SER A 315 -19.84 -10.61 1.34
N ARG A 316 -20.65 -9.69 0.84
CA ARG A 316 -20.36 -8.97 -0.39
C ARG A 316 -19.37 -7.85 -0.06
N THR A 317 -18.20 -7.91 -0.69
CA THR A 317 -17.16 -6.89 -0.55
C THR A 317 -17.50 -5.69 -1.45
N GLY A 318 -17.53 -4.49 -0.88
CA GLY A 318 -17.52 -3.21 -1.58
C GLY A 318 -16.11 -2.63 -1.64
N ARG A 319 -15.88 -1.61 -2.48
CA ARG A 319 -14.58 -0.95 -2.65
C ARG A 319 -14.68 0.56 -2.67
N VAL A 320 -13.88 1.19 -1.80
CA VAL A 320 -13.72 2.64 -1.68
C VAL A 320 -12.34 3.05 -2.17
N LEU A 321 -12.27 4.16 -2.88
CA LEU A 321 -11.03 4.77 -3.37
C LEU A 321 -10.76 6.06 -2.57
N GLN A 322 -9.55 6.24 -2.05
CA GLN A 322 -9.13 7.47 -1.38
C GLN A 322 -8.05 8.20 -2.18
N PHE A 323 -8.33 9.47 -2.45
CA PHE A 323 -7.37 10.48 -2.89
C PHE A 323 -7.13 11.52 -1.81
N THR A 324 -5.92 12.08 -1.77
CA THR A 324 -5.53 13.05 -0.76
C THR A 324 -4.29 13.81 -1.23
N ASP A 325 -4.10 15.03 -0.71
CA ASP A 325 -2.85 15.78 -0.79
C ASP A 325 -2.35 15.86 -2.26
N PHE A 326 -3.23 16.43 -3.10
CA PHE A 326 -3.01 16.67 -4.52
C PHE A 326 -1.98 17.77 -4.77
N HIS A 327 -2.10 18.91 -4.06
CA HIS A 327 -1.31 20.12 -4.24
C HIS A 327 -1.08 20.47 -5.73
N TYR A 328 -2.14 20.90 -6.42
CA TYR A 328 -2.09 21.11 -7.86
C TYR A 328 -1.34 22.40 -8.22
N ASP A 329 -0.10 22.25 -8.67
CA ASP A 329 0.72 23.37 -9.14
C ASP A 329 0.37 23.77 -10.58
N GLN A 330 -0.12 25.01 -10.73
CA GLN A 330 -0.45 25.65 -12.02
C GLN A 330 0.76 26.28 -12.73
N GLN A 331 1.87 26.48 -12.01
CA GLN A 331 3.07 27.20 -12.44
C GLN A 331 4.30 26.28 -12.62
N TYR A 332 4.19 25.00 -12.24
CA TYR A 332 5.18 23.95 -12.51
C TYR A 332 5.68 23.98 -13.95
N SER A 333 6.99 24.02 -14.12
CA SER A 333 7.66 24.08 -15.41
C SER A 333 8.78 23.04 -15.50
N VAL A 334 8.81 22.28 -16.60
CA VAL A 334 9.92 21.38 -16.94
C VAL A 334 11.25 22.10 -17.21
N LYS A 335 11.28 23.43 -17.11
CA LYS A 335 12.46 24.31 -17.19
C LYS A 335 12.67 25.15 -15.93
N GLY A 336 11.86 24.96 -14.90
CA GLY A 336 11.95 25.70 -13.64
C GLY A 336 13.05 25.20 -12.71
N ILE A 337 13.03 25.68 -11.47
CA ILE A 337 14.08 25.41 -10.49
C ILE A 337 13.57 24.46 -9.38
N PRO A 338 14.16 23.27 -9.20
CA PRO A 338 13.75 22.32 -8.17
C PRO A 338 14.36 22.70 -6.81
N THR A 339 13.77 23.67 -6.13
CA THR A 339 14.04 23.97 -4.70
C THR A 339 12.75 24.25 -3.93
N SER A 340 12.82 24.15 -2.60
CA SER A 340 11.73 24.42 -1.67
C SER A 340 11.12 25.82 -1.76
N GLU A 341 11.87 26.80 -2.27
CA GLU A 341 11.40 28.19 -2.43
C GLU A 341 10.76 28.43 -3.80
N SER A 342 11.15 27.65 -4.81
CA SER A 342 10.77 27.88 -6.21
C SER A 342 9.80 26.85 -6.78
N LEU A 343 9.62 25.68 -6.16
CA LEU A 343 8.65 24.63 -6.53
C LEU A 343 8.58 24.31 -8.04
N CYS A 344 9.72 24.32 -8.75
CA CYS A 344 9.83 24.10 -10.20
C CYS A 344 9.18 25.20 -11.06
N HIS A 345 8.99 26.41 -10.52
CA HIS A 345 8.54 27.58 -11.27
C HIS A 345 9.70 28.19 -12.08
N LEU A 346 9.35 29.07 -13.03
CA LEU A 346 10.33 29.88 -13.77
C LEU A 346 10.63 31.18 -13.03
N LEU A 347 11.85 31.35 -12.54
CA LEU A 347 12.30 32.63 -12.00
C LEU A 347 12.68 33.61 -13.13
N PRO A 348 12.41 34.92 -12.96
CA PRO A 348 12.84 35.94 -13.92
C PRO A 348 14.36 35.97 -14.12
N ASN A 349 14.79 36.08 -15.37
CA ASN A 349 16.20 36.17 -15.82
C ASN A 349 17.07 34.92 -15.61
N GLU A 350 16.55 33.79 -15.10
CA GLU A 350 17.27 32.52 -15.08
C GLU A 350 17.09 31.73 -16.39
N THR A 351 18.17 31.11 -16.88
CA THR A 351 18.13 30.27 -18.10
C THR A 351 19.00 29.02 -17.98
N SER A 352 18.45 27.88 -18.38
CA SER A 352 19.15 26.59 -18.59
C SER A 352 19.50 25.77 -17.34
N HIS A 353 18.50 25.39 -16.55
CA HIS A 353 18.56 24.20 -15.70
C HIS A 353 18.36 22.89 -16.51
N LYS A 354 18.73 21.74 -15.93
CA LYS A 354 18.42 20.40 -16.49
C LYS A 354 16.90 20.28 -16.66
N LYS A 355 16.42 19.74 -17.80
CA LYS A 355 14.97 19.52 -17.99
C LYS A 355 14.43 18.60 -16.89
N LEU A 356 13.40 19.04 -16.19
CA LEU A 356 12.71 18.28 -15.14
C LEU A 356 11.68 17.32 -15.75
N GLY A 357 11.15 16.41 -14.92
CA GLY A 357 10.22 15.37 -15.34
C GLY A 357 8.89 15.93 -15.84
N ASP A 358 8.33 15.36 -16.91
CA ASP A 358 6.99 15.77 -17.40
C ASP A 358 5.87 15.46 -16.39
N TYR A 359 6.14 14.64 -15.38
CA TYR A 359 5.24 14.27 -14.28
C TYR A 359 5.70 14.79 -12.90
N GLY A 360 6.65 15.72 -12.82
CA GLY A 360 7.07 16.34 -11.56
C GLY A 360 8.56 16.16 -11.22
N ASP A 361 8.91 16.65 -10.04
CA ASP A 361 10.21 16.54 -9.36
C ASP A 361 9.94 16.47 -7.84
N TYR A 362 10.80 15.82 -7.05
CA TYR A 362 10.54 15.66 -5.62
C TYR A 362 10.64 16.99 -4.85
N MET A 363 11.31 18.01 -5.37
CA MET A 363 11.35 19.33 -4.72
C MET A 363 10.07 20.16 -4.92
N CYS A 364 9.05 19.60 -5.59
CA CYS A 364 7.98 20.38 -6.23
C CYS A 364 6.62 19.69 -6.12
N ASP A 365 5.56 20.48 -6.29
CA ASP A 365 4.18 20.02 -6.18
C ASP A 365 3.63 19.40 -7.48
N ALA A 366 2.48 18.73 -7.39
CA ALA A 366 1.95 17.91 -8.48
C ALA A 366 1.45 18.76 -9.66
N ASN A 367 2.07 18.58 -10.82
CA ASN A 367 1.57 19.16 -12.05
C ASN A 367 0.31 18.43 -12.58
N ALA A 368 -0.37 19.04 -13.56
CA ALA A 368 -1.58 18.47 -14.14
C ALA A 368 -1.39 17.08 -14.76
N ASN A 369 -0.22 16.76 -15.31
CA ASN A 369 0.04 15.45 -15.92
C ASN A 369 0.07 14.36 -14.85
N LEU A 370 0.69 14.61 -13.70
CA LEU A 370 0.75 13.67 -12.58
C LEU A 370 -0.65 13.36 -12.03
N ILE A 371 -1.45 14.38 -11.73
CA ILE A 371 -2.79 14.18 -11.17
C ILE A 371 -3.68 13.42 -12.16
N ASN A 372 -3.67 13.76 -13.46
CA ASN A 372 -4.41 13.01 -14.47
C ASN A 372 -3.89 11.56 -14.63
N HIS A 373 -2.58 11.31 -14.46
CA HIS A 373 -2.00 9.97 -14.51
C HIS A 373 -2.46 9.11 -13.33
N MET A 374 -2.35 9.61 -12.09
CA MET A 374 -2.75 8.87 -10.88
C MET A 374 -4.26 8.57 -10.88
N LEU A 375 -5.09 9.54 -11.29
CA LEU A 375 -6.54 9.33 -11.47
C LEU A 375 -6.87 8.28 -12.55
N SER A 376 -6.11 8.26 -13.66
CA SER A 376 -6.30 7.26 -14.72
C SER A 376 -5.89 5.85 -14.26
N ALA A 377 -4.74 5.72 -13.59
CA ALA A 377 -4.27 4.46 -13.03
C ALA A 377 -5.25 3.89 -11.97
N ALA A 378 -5.84 4.76 -11.14
CA ALA A 378 -6.88 4.35 -10.19
C ALA A 378 -8.14 3.82 -10.89
N ARG A 379 -8.57 4.46 -12.00
CA ARG A 379 -9.69 4.00 -12.83
C ARG A 379 -9.40 2.68 -13.55
N GLU A 380 -8.15 2.38 -13.88
CA GLU A 380 -7.76 1.08 -14.42
C GLU A 380 -7.81 -0.04 -13.37
N LEU A 381 -7.44 0.25 -12.11
CA LEU A 381 -7.56 -0.70 -10.99
C LEU A 381 -9.01 -0.88 -10.51
N ILE A 382 -9.78 0.21 -10.48
CA ILE A 382 -11.19 0.24 -10.08
C ILE A 382 -11.97 1.16 -11.02
N SER A 383 -12.56 0.57 -12.07
CA SER A 383 -13.36 1.29 -13.06
C SER A 383 -14.69 1.84 -12.52
N LEU A 384 -15.16 1.30 -11.40
CA LEU A 384 -16.34 1.75 -10.66
C LEU A 384 -16.16 1.42 -9.17
N PRO A 385 -15.62 2.34 -8.34
CA PRO A 385 -15.70 2.23 -6.88
C PRO A 385 -17.13 2.58 -6.42
N ASP A 386 -17.53 2.10 -5.24
CA ASP A 386 -18.86 2.41 -4.69
C ASP A 386 -18.98 3.91 -4.34
N PHE A 387 -17.89 4.50 -3.83
CA PHE A 387 -17.70 5.93 -3.66
C PHE A 387 -16.20 6.28 -3.55
N ILE A 388 -15.89 7.57 -3.64
CA ILE A 388 -14.54 8.14 -3.51
C ILE A 388 -14.48 9.04 -2.27
N LEU A 389 -13.42 8.90 -1.49
CA LEU A 389 -13.07 9.84 -0.42
C LEU A 389 -11.95 10.75 -0.93
N TRP A 390 -12.09 12.07 -0.73
CA TRP A 390 -11.10 13.04 -1.19
C TRP A 390 -10.71 13.95 -0.02
N THR A 391 -9.62 13.59 0.67
CA THR A 391 -9.26 14.14 1.98
C THR A 391 -8.44 15.43 1.92
N GLY A 392 -8.72 16.28 0.93
CA GLY A 392 -8.24 17.66 0.86
C GLY A 392 -6.83 17.86 0.32
N ASP A 393 -6.37 19.10 0.47
CA ASP A 393 -5.10 19.69 0.05
C ASP A 393 -4.84 19.63 -1.45
N ASN A 394 -5.39 20.64 -2.13
CA ASN A 394 -5.42 20.77 -3.58
C ASN A 394 -4.62 21.99 -4.07
N PHE A 395 -4.12 22.81 -3.15
CA PHE A 395 -3.33 24.01 -3.43
C PHE A 395 -1.85 23.78 -3.11
N PRO A 396 -0.90 24.27 -3.94
CA PRO A 396 0.53 24.03 -3.72
C PRO A 396 1.09 24.83 -2.53
N HIS A 397 2.30 24.48 -2.10
CA HIS A 397 3.01 25.04 -0.95
C HIS A 397 3.58 26.46 -1.20
N ILE A 398 2.89 27.29 -2.00
CA ILE A 398 3.27 28.66 -2.32
C ILE A 398 2.79 29.67 -1.28
N ASN A 399 3.48 30.80 -1.18
CA ASN A 399 3.08 31.95 -0.36
C ASN A 399 2.42 33.04 -1.23
N ASP A 400 1.87 34.07 -0.58
CA ASP A 400 1.46 35.36 -1.18
C ASP A 400 0.50 35.29 -2.39
N TYR A 401 -0.40 34.31 -2.38
CA TYR A 401 -1.50 34.16 -3.34
C TYR A 401 -2.80 34.83 -2.85
N ASN A 402 -3.74 35.03 -3.77
CA ASN A 402 -5.09 35.54 -3.47
C ASN A 402 -6.17 34.48 -3.72
N VAL A 403 -7.38 34.76 -3.24
CA VAL A 403 -8.57 33.89 -3.33
C VAL A 403 -8.84 33.41 -4.76
N SER A 404 -8.67 34.25 -5.79
CA SER A 404 -8.96 33.86 -7.18
C SER A 404 -8.00 32.79 -7.72
N ILE A 405 -6.74 32.78 -7.25
CA ILE A 405 -5.76 31.73 -7.59
C ILE A 405 -6.14 30.42 -6.89
N LEU A 406 -6.56 30.47 -5.63
CA LEU A 406 -7.08 29.32 -4.89
C LEU A 406 -8.33 28.73 -5.56
N GLU A 407 -9.32 29.56 -5.90
CA GLU A 407 -10.55 29.13 -6.58
C GLU A 407 -10.25 28.49 -7.95
N SER A 408 -9.28 29.03 -8.70
CA SER A 408 -8.78 28.44 -9.95
C SER A 408 -8.25 27.02 -9.73
N ALA A 409 -7.40 26.81 -8.72
CA ALA A 409 -6.83 25.52 -8.39
C ALA A 409 -7.87 24.52 -7.88
N LEU A 410 -8.72 24.90 -6.90
CA LEU A 410 -9.81 24.08 -6.37
C LEU A 410 -10.78 23.62 -7.47
N LYS A 411 -11.16 24.54 -8.37
CA LYS A 411 -12.01 24.23 -9.53
C LYS A 411 -11.33 23.26 -10.49
N GLN A 412 -10.04 23.44 -10.75
CA GLN A 412 -9.31 22.57 -11.67
C GLN A 412 -9.02 21.17 -11.09
N ALA A 413 -8.76 21.07 -9.78
CA ALA A 413 -8.67 19.80 -9.07
C ALA A 413 -10.02 19.06 -9.09
N THR A 414 -11.12 19.77 -8.80
CA THR A 414 -12.50 19.25 -8.90
C THR A 414 -12.81 18.74 -10.32
N ASN A 415 -12.38 19.47 -11.35
CA ASN A 415 -12.52 19.05 -12.75
C ASN A 415 -11.72 17.77 -13.06
N PHE A 416 -10.52 17.57 -12.49
CA PHE A 416 -9.75 16.33 -12.69
C PHE A 416 -10.50 15.12 -12.14
N VAL A 417 -10.98 15.18 -10.89
CA VAL A 417 -11.72 14.07 -10.25
C VAL A 417 -13.00 13.75 -11.02
N ASN A 418 -13.83 14.76 -11.33
CA ASN A 418 -15.11 14.56 -12.01
C ASN A 418 -14.94 14.02 -13.45
N LYS A 419 -13.88 14.44 -14.17
CA LYS A 419 -13.54 13.91 -15.50
C LYS A 419 -13.06 12.46 -15.43
N ALA A 420 -12.32 12.08 -14.38
CA ALA A 420 -11.83 10.73 -14.19
C ALA A 420 -12.97 9.77 -13.79
N PHE A 421 -13.84 10.17 -12.87
CA PHE A 421 -14.89 9.34 -12.28
C PHE A 421 -16.30 9.95 -12.46
N PRO A 422 -16.77 10.13 -13.71
CA PRO A 422 -18.05 10.79 -13.98
C PRO A 422 -19.23 9.99 -13.43
N GLY A 423 -20.08 10.64 -12.63
CA GLY A 423 -21.26 10.02 -12.03
C GLY A 423 -20.99 9.16 -10.78
N VAL A 424 -19.75 9.10 -10.31
CA VAL A 424 -19.39 8.46 -9.03
C VAL A 424 -19.58 9.47 -7.88
N LEU A 425 -20.04 9.01 -6.72
CA LEU A 425 -20.10 9.83 -5.51
C LEU A 425 -18.68 10.14 -5.00
N VAL A 426 -18.37 11.42 -4.81
CA VAL A 426 -17.14 11.88 -4.16
C VAL A 426 -17.51 12.59 -2.86
N LEU A 427 -16.83 12.25 -1.76
CA LEU A 427 -17.00 12.93 -0.47
C LEU A 427 -15.73 13.74 -0.16
N PRO A 428 -15.66 15.01 -0.61
CA PRO A 428 -14.52 15.89 -0.37
C PRO A 428 -14.54 16.52 1.02
N THR A 429 -13.35 16.82 1.56
CA THR A 429 -13.18 17.79 2.65
C THR A 429 -12.01 18.73 2.32
N PHE A 430 -11.86 19.80 3.10
CA PHE A 430 -10.74 20.73 3.00
C PHE A 430 -9.49 20.16 3.68
N GLY A 431 -8.33 20.38 3.07
CA GLY A 431 -7.04 20.36 3.76
C GLY A 431 -6.58 21.75 4.18
N ASN A 432 -5.45 21.86 4.89
CA ASN A 432 -5.01 23.14 5.46
C ASN A 432 -4.49 24.17 4.43
N HIS A 433 -4.10 23.73 3.23
CA HIS A 433 -3.76 24.59 2.09
C HIS A 433 -4.98 25.04 1.26
N ASP A 434 -6.16 24.42 1.42
CA ASP A 434 -7.39 24.77 0.68
C ASP A 434 -8.07 26.09 1.15
N PHE A 435 -7.28 27.07 1.61
CA PHE A 435 -7.74 28.39 2.08
C PHE A 435 -6.76 29.50 1.69
N SER A 436 -7.19 30.77 1.74
CA SER A 436 -6.36 31.94 1.42
C SER A 436 -6.46 32.98 2.55
N PRO A 437 -5.36 33.30 3.26
CA PRO A 437 -4.06 32.61 3.22
C PRO A 437 -4.17 31.17 3.76
N ALA A 438 -3.15 30.35 3.50
CA ALA A 438 -3.08 28.97 3.99
C ALA A 438 -3.30 28.91 5.50
N ASN A 439 -3.92 27.83 5.96
CA ASN A 439 -4.22 27.54 7.36
C ASN A 439 -5.23 28.49 8.04
N ALA A 440 -5.79 29.50 7.37
CA ALA A 440 -6.60 30.54 8.03
C ALA A 440 -8.12 30.22 8.19
N PHE A 441 -8.50 28.94 8.29
CA PHE A 441 -9.90 28.48 8.35
C PHE A 441 -10.67 29.06 9.55
N PRO A 442 -11.71 29.90 9.34
CA PRO A 442 -12.49 30.54 10.41
C PRO A 442 -13.63 29.64 10.91
N ASP A 443 -14.10 29.94 12.13
CA ASP A 443 -15.15 29.20 12.83
C ASP A 443 -16.59 29.65 12.50
N LYS A 444 -16.77 30.25 11.32
CA LYS A 444 -17.98 30.95 10.84
C LYS A 444 -17.93 31.15 9.32
N ASP A 445 -19.07 31.50 8.74
CA ASP A 445 -19.27 31.81 7.32
C ASP A 445 -18.15 32.66 6.68
N HIS A 446 -17.73 32.23 5.47
CA HIS A 446 -16.65 32.86 4.70
C HIS A 446 -16.87 32.65 3.19
N GLU A 447 -16.38 33.55 2.35
CA GLU A 447 -16.56 33.49 0.89
C GLU A 447 -16.00 32.18 0.27
N ILE A 448 -14.83 31.73 0.74
CA ILE A 448 -14.22 30.45 0.31
C ILE A 448 -15.13 29.26 0.62
N TYR A 449 -15.89 29.28 1.71
CA TYR A 449 -16.86 28.22 2.01
C TYR A 449 -18.05 28.25 1.03
N ASP A 450 -18.55 29.42 0.60
CA ASP A 450 -19.63 29.48 -0.41
C ASP A 450 -19.14 29.14 -1.83
N THR A 451 -17.96 29.62 -2.26
CA THR A 451 -17.41 29.20 -3.56
C THR A 451 -17.18 27.69 -3.60
N THR A 452 -16.55 27.12 -2.56
CA THR A 452 -16.28 25.67 -2.52
C THR A 452 -17.57 24.85 -2.39
N PHE A 453 -18.55 25.33 -1.62
CA PHE A 453 -19.89 24.74 -1.60
C PHE A 453 -20.50 24.71 -3.01
N ASN A 454 -20.42 25.80 -3.77
CA ASN A 454 -20.96 25.87 -5.13
C ASN A 454 -20.21 24.95 -6.13
N LEU A 455 -18.94 24.62 -5.90
CA LEU A 455 -18.21 23.60 -6.67
C LEU A 455 -18.64 22.17 -6.30
N TRP A 456 -18.86 21.89 -5.01
CA TRP A 456 -19.05 20.52 -4.50
C TRP A 456 -20.49 20.12 -4.20
N LYS A 457 -21.47 21.03 -4.25
CA LYS A 457 -22.91 20.76 -3.97
C LYS A 457 -23.53 19.63 -4.79
N GLN A 458 -22.99 19.34 -5.98
CA GLN A 458 -23.33 18.17 -6.81
C GLN A 458 -23.12 16.82 -6.10
N TRP A 459 -22.25 16.78 -5.09
CA TRP A 459 -21.98 15.62 -4.25
C TRP A 459 -22.47 15.81 -2.80
N ILE A 460 -22.22 16.97 -2.18
CA ILE A 460 -22.53 17.19 -0.76
C ILE A 460 -24.02 17.49 -0.50
N GLY A 461 -24.76 17.94 -1.52
CA GLY A 461 -26.21 18.21 -1.48
C GLY A 461 -26.62 19.50 -0.75
N ASP A 462 -27.70 20.13 -1.22
CA ASP A 462 -28.15 21.44 -0.71
C ASP A 462 -28.56 21.43 0.77
N ASN A 463 -29.02 20.29 1.30
CA ASN A 463 -29.37 20.11 2.72
C ASN A 463 -28.17 20.33 3.67
N ASN A 464 -26.93 20.24 3.18
CA ASN A 464 -25.72 20.46 3.98
C ASN A 464 -25.19 21.90 3.90
N LYS A 465 -25.87 22.82 3.18
CA LYS A 465 -25.34 24.19 2.98
C LYS A 465 -25.06 24.92 4.28
N GLU A 466 -25.95 24.84 5.27
CA GLU A 466 -25.81 25.55 6.54
C GLU A 466 -24.54 25.13 7.30
N THR A 467 -24.30 23.83 7.49
CA THR A 467 -23.10 23.36 8.22
C THR A 467 -21.82 23.60 7.42
N PHE A 468 -21.89 23.47 6.08
CA PHE A 468 -20.74 23.69 5.21
C PHE A 468 -20.32 25.17 5.18
N LEU A 469 -21.27 26.12 5.14
CA LEU A 469 -20.94 27.54 5.27
C LEU A 469 -20.40 27.87 6.67
N LYS A 470 -21.03 27.34 7.72
CA LYS A 470 -20.67 27.62 9.12
C LYS A 470 -19.25 27.21 9.49
N GLY A 471 -18.69 26.17 8.87
CA GLY A 471 -17.35 25.68 9.21
C GLY A 471 -16.74 24.62 8.30
N GLY A 472 -17.21 24.46 7.05
CA GLY A 472 -16.66 23.53 6.07
C GLY A 472 -16.92 22.04 6.33
N TYR A 473 -17.86 21.69 7.22
CA TYR A 473 -18.18 20.30 7.59
C TYR A 473 -19.63 19.93 7.26
N TYR A 474 -19.90 18.64 7.07
CA TYR A 474 -21.22 18.14 6.68
C TYR A 474 -21.40 16.64 6.99
N LYS A 475 -22.59 16.10 6.66
CA LYS A 475 -22.85 14.66 6.73
C LYS A 475 -23.51 14.13 5.45
N TYR A 476 -23.18 12.91 5.07
CA TYR A 476 -23.77 12.24 3.90
C TYR A 476 -24.42 10.92 4.32
N GLN A 477 -25.71 10.75 4.05
CA GLN A 477 -26.43 9.51 4.30
C GLN A 477 -26.18 8.55 3.12
N LEU A 478 -25.23 7.62 3.28
CA LEU A 478 -24.78 6.71 2.23
C LEU A 478 -25.81 5.58 1.98
N THR A 479 -26.37 5.05 3.06
CA THR A 479 -27.51 4.12 3.05
C THR A 479 -28.44 4.49 4.22
N PRO A 480 -29.68 3.96 4.32
CA PRO A 480 -30.51 4.18 5.51
C PRO A 480 -29.79 3.84 6.83
N ASP A 481 -28.90 2.84 6.79
CA ASP A 481 -28.19 2.29 7.95
C ASP A 481 -26.71 2.70 8.00
N THR A 482 -26.29 3.68 7.16
CA THR A 482 -24.89 4.13 7.03
C THR A 482 -24.79 5.65 6.82
N LEU A 483 -24.04 6.32 7.69
CA LEU A 483 -23.76 7.75 7.65
C LEU A 483 -22.25 8.01 7.49
N VAL A 484 -21.87 9.01 6.70
CA VAL A 484 -20.51 9.55 6.66
C VAL A 484 -20.52 10.94 7.29
N LEU A 485 -19.70 11.15 8.32
CA LEU A 485 -19.40 12.46 8.88
C LEU A 485 -18.12 12.98 8.21
N VAL A 486 -18.23 14.11 7.52
CA VAL A 486 -17.11 14.73 6.80
C VAL A 486 -16.73 16.02 7.51
N LEU A 487 -15.55 16.02 8.11
CA LEU A 487 -15.11 17.00 9.10
C LEU A 487 -13.98 17.89 8.55
N ASN A 488 -14.04 19.15 8.93
CA ASN A 488 -12.98 20.15 8.74
C ASN A 488 -12.08 20.16 9.98
N THR A 489 -11.11 19.25 10.04
CA THR A 489 -10.14 19.19 11.14
C THR A 489 -9.10 20.32 11.14
N ASN A 490 -9.08 21.18 10.10
CA ASN A 490 -8.23 22.36 10.05
C ASN A 490 -8.62 23.41 11.11
N LEU A 491 -9.87 23.38 11.59
CA LEU A 491 -10.31 24.15 12.76
C LEU A 491 -9.59 23.74 14.07
N TYR A 492 -8.95 22.56 14.11
CA TYR A 492 -8.22 22.05 15.27
C TYR A 492 -6.69 22.20 15.15
N TYR A 493 -6.20 22.71 14.01
CA TYR A 493 -4.79 22.75 13.65
C TYR A 493 -4.01 23.80 14.45
N ARG A 494 -2.82 23.46 14.95
CA ARG A 494 -1.98 24.34 15.79
C ARG A 494 -1.45 25.57 15.07
N PHE A 495 -1.36 25.51 13.75
CA PHE A 495 -0.94 26.62 12.91
C PHE A 495 -2.13 27.33 12.24
N ASN A 496 -3.37 27.09 12.71
CA ASN A 496 -4.53 27.81 12.19
C ASN A 496 -4.47 29.29 12.58
N ALA A 497 -4.24 30.16 11.60
CA ALA A 497 -4.08 31.60 11.81
C ALA A 497 -5.35 32.29 12.36
N ALA A 498 -6.53 31.71 12.10
CA ALA A 498 -7.80 32.20 12.62
C ALA A 498 -8.13 31.70 14.03
N TYR A 499 -7.33 30.81 14.66
CA TYR A 499 -7.59 30.31 16.02
C TYR A 499 -7.80 31.42 17.06
N ASN A 500 -7.22 32.61 16.87
CA ASN A 500 -7.40 33.77 17.74
C ASN A 500 -8.59 34.67 17.42
N SER A 501 -9.22 34.52 16.25
CA SER A 501 -10.50 35.17 15.89
C SER A 501 -11.71 34.24 15.99
N PHE A 502 -11.51 33.02 16.53
CA PHE A 502 -12.58 32.07 16.83
C PHE A 502 -13.57 32.62 17.86
N SER A 503 -14.84 32.51 17.52
CA SER A 503 -16.01 32.85 18.30
C SER A 503 -16.21 31.85 19.46
N ASN A 504 -15.86 30.57 19.26
CA ASN A 504 -15.84 29.56 20.33
C ASN A 504 -14.60 28.65 20.27
N LYS A 505 -13.56 28.94 21.08
CA LYS A 505 -12.35 28.09 21.20
C LYS A 505 -12.56 26.75 21.92
N THR A 506 -13.75 26.46 22.49
CA THR A 506 -14.04 25.15 23.11
C THR A 506 -14.67 24.15 22.13
N ASP A 507 -15.29 24.69 21.07
CA ASP A 507 -15.86 23.95 19.97
C ASP A 507 -16.03 24.88 18.74
N PRO A 508 -14.98 25.07 17.92
CA PRO A 508 -15.05 25.98 16.78
C PRO A 508 -16.10 25.52 15.77
N ALA A 509 -16.93 26.47 15.33
CA ALA A 509 -18.13 26.25 14.52
C ALA A 509 -19.16 25.25 15.10
N GLY A 510 -19.00 24.79 16.34
CA GLY A 510 -19.85 23.74 16.95
C GLY A 510 -19.66 22.35 16.35
N GLN A 511 -18.49 22.07 15.76
CA GLN A 511 -18.23 20.84 15.01
C GLN A 511 -18.14 19.58 15.90
N PHE A 512 -17.60 19.69 17.13
CA PHE A 512 -17.62 18.57 18.07
C PHE A 512 -19.04 18.25 18.55
N GLN A 513 -19.87 19.25 18.82
CA GLN A 513 -21.28 19.02 19.16
C GLN A 513 -22.01 18.35 17.99
N PHE A 514 -21.84 18.84 16.76
CA PHE A 514 -22.35 18.20 15.55
C PHE A 514 -21.89 16.73 15.41
N MET A 515 -20.61 16.44 15.68
CA MET A 515 -20.09 15.08 15.67
C MET A 515 -20.75 14.21 16.75
N ILE A 516 -20.87 14.71 17.98
CA ILE A 516 -21.51 14.02 19.11
C ILE A 516 -23.00 13.73 18.85
N ASP A 517 -23.76 14.73 18.39
CA ASP A 517 -25.20 14.61 18.16
C ASP A 517 -25.52 13.53 17.11
N ASN A 518 -24.77 13.51 16.01
CA ASN A 518 -24.94 12.51 14.97
C ASN A 518 -24.44 11.12 15.39
N LEU A 519 -23.40 11.03 16.24
CA LEU A 519 -22.92 9.75 16.75
C LEU A 519 -23.86 9.13 17.79
N GLU A 520 -24.46 9.92 18.68
CA GLU A 520 -25.44 9.42 19.66
C GLU A 520 -26.77 9.04 18.99
N ASP A 521 -27.26 9.82 18.02
CA ASP A 521 -28.45 9.41 17.24
C ASP A 521 -28.18 8.17 16.40
N ALA A 522 -27.00 8.07 15.74
CA ALA A 522 -26.62 6.86 15.00
C ALA A 522 -26.54 5.63 15.91
N LYS A 523 -25.87 5.75 17.06
CA LYS A 523 -25.77 4.71 18.10
C LYS A 523 -27.13 4.27 18.65
N LYS A 524 -28.05 5.21 18.85
CA LYS A 524 -29.43 4.96 19.29
C LYS A 524 -30.26 4.24 18.23
N ASN A 525 -30.07 4.58 16.96
CA ASN A 525 -30.86 4.05 15.83
C ASN A 525 -30.21 2.84 15.13
N GLY A 526 -29.01 2.43 15.54
CA GLY A 526 -28.26 1.30 14.94
C GLY A 526 -27.48 1.63 13.66
N VAL A 527 -27.39 2.91 13.29
CA VAL A 527 -26.71 3.39 12.09
C VAL A 527 -25.19 3.31 12.27
N ARG A 528 -24.50 2.83 11.22
CA ARG A 528 -23.04 2.70 11.15
C ARG A 528 -22.44 4.02 10.66
N VAL A 529 -21.31 4.46 11.23
CA VAL A 529 -20.72 5.77 10.93
C VAL A 529 -19.30 5.67 10.38
N HIS A 530 -19.00 6.36 9.29
CA HIS A 530 -17.64 6.65 8.85
C HIS A 530 -17.27 8.08 9.23
N VAL A 531 -16.01 8.32 9.58
CA VAL A 531 -15.48 9.67 9.82
C VAL A 531 -14.36 9.95 8.82
N VAL A 532 -14.49 11.05 8.09
CA VAL A 532 -13.55 11.46 7.03
C VAL A 532 -13.10 12.88 7.32
N ALA A 533 -11.79 13.11 7.38
CA ALA A 533 -11.21 14.45 7.59
C ALA A 533 -9.86 14.56 6.86
N HIS A 534 -9.18 15.71 6.96
CA HIS A 534 -7.82 15.85 6.45
C HIS A 534 -6.79 15.51 7.53
N ILE A 535 -6.60 16.38 8.52
CA ILE A 535 -5.65 16.19 9.62
C ILE A 535 -6.16 15.12 10.60
N ALA A 536 -5.31 14.14 10.91
CA ALA A 536 -5.56 13.11 11.91
C ALA A 536 -5.15 13.56 13.33
N PRO A 537 -5.87 13.11 14.38
CA PRO A 537 -5.39 13.19 15.75
C PRO A 537 -4.32 12.11 16.02
N GLY A 538 -3.37 12.44 16.89
CA GLY A 538 -2.18 11.64 17.17
C GLY A 538 -0.88 12.41 16.97
N VAL A 539 0.22 11.67 16.83
CA VAL A 539 1.56 12.21 16.53
C VAL A 539 1.89 12.08 15.05
N PHE A 540 2.84 12.86 14.56
CA PHE A 540 3.44 12.63 13.25
C PHE A 540 4.53 11.57 13.35
N GLU A 541 4.43 10.47 12.58
CA GLU A 541 5.33 9.31 12.72
C GLU A 541 6.76 9.58 12.23
N ARG A 542 6.96 10.63 11.41
CA ARG A 542 8.29 11.10 10.97
C ARG A 542 8.92 12.13 11.93
N THR A 543 8.17 12.70 12.87
CA THR A 543 8.67 13.70 13.84
C THR A 543 8.18 13.38 15.26
N PRO A 544 8.96 12.64 16.07
CA PRO A 544 8.55 12.23 17.42
C PRO A 544 8.14 13.39 18.34
N PHE A 545 7.15 13.13 19.21
CA PHE A 545 6.57 14.08 20.17
C PHE A 545 5.86 15.31 19.58
N PHE A 546 5.65 15.36 18.26
CA PHE A 546 4.94 16.43 17.58
C PHE A 546 3.50 16.01 17.21
N THR A 547 2.54 16.93 17.40
CA THR A 547 1.12 16.75 17.09
C THR A 547 0.60 17.94 16.29
N TRP A 548 -0.18 17.69 15.24
CA TRP A 548 -0.75 18.74 14.38
C TRP A 548 -1.94 19.46 15.00
N MET A 549 -2.74 18.78 15.82
CA MET A 549 -3.87 19.36 16.55
C MET A 549 -3.44 19.95 17.90
N TYR A 550 -4.13 21.01 18.34
CA TYR A 550 -3.99 21.53 19.71
C TYR A 550 -4.29 20.40 20.72
N PRO A 551 -3.54 20.28 21.84
CA PRO A 551 -3.68 19.16 22.78
C PRO A 551 -5.11 18.93 23.28
N GLU A 552 -5.84 20.01 23.57
CA GLU A 552 -7.23 19.98 24.01
C GLU A 552 -8.19 19.42 22.96
N TYR A 553 -8.02 19.79 21.69
CA TYR A 553 -8.82 19.24 20.59
C TYR A 553 -8.42 17.81 20.26
N ASN A 554 -7.12 17.50 20.27
CA ASN A 554 -6.59 16.17 20.03
C ASN A 554 -7.15 15.15 21.03
N GLN A 555 -7.12 15.49 22.32
CA GLN A 555 -7.67 14.63 23.38
C GLN A 555 -9.19 14.51 23.25
N LYS A 556 -9.92 15.62 23.12
CA LYS A 556 -11.39 15.63 22.95
C LYS A 556 -11.85 14.78 21.75
N PHE A 557 -11.12 14.83 20.64
CA PHE A 557 -11.41 14.00 19.46
C PHE A 557 -11.20 12.51 19.75
N ILE A 558 -10.09 12.14 20.41
CA ILE A 558 -9.82 10.75 20.81
C ILE A 558 -10.85 10.23 21.83
N ASP A 559 -11.27 11.06 22.80
CA ASP A 559 -12.27 10.67 23.80
C ASP A 559 -13.63 10.36 23.14
N ILE A 560 -14.04 11.16 22.14
CA ILE A 560 -15.25 10.92 21.35
C ILE A 560 -15.12 9.62 20.54
N THR A 561 -14.01 9.38 19.85
CA THR A 561 -13.86 8.17 19.00
C THR A 561 -13.76 6.89 19.83
N VAL A 562 -13.20 6.96 21.04
CA VAL A 562 -13.23 5.85 22.01
C VAL A 562 -14.65 5.60 22.52
N HIS A 563 -15.42 6.64 22.88
CA HIS A 563 -16.79 6.50 23.39
C HIS A 563 -17.77 5.94 22.35
N TYR A 564 -17.59 6.29 21.06
CA TYR A 564 -18.46 5.86 19.97
C TYR A 564 -17.85 4.75 19.08
N ALA A 565 -16.81 4.04 19.55
CA ALA A 565 -16.08 3.05 18.74
C ALA A 565 -16.95 1.90 18.17
N THR A 566 -18.01 1.49 18.86
CA THR A 566 -18.94 0.48 18.33
C THR A 566 -19.77 0.98 17.15
N THR A 567 -19.99 2.29 17.07
CA THR A 567 -20.76 2.99 16.04
C THR A 567 -19.88 3.41 14.85
N ILE A 568 -18.62 3.78 15.09
CA ILE A 568 -17.70 4.28 14.05
C ILE A 568 -16.94 3.13 13.39
N LYS A 569 -17.27 2.81 12.13
CA LYS A 569 -16.73 1.65 11.40
C LYS A 569 -15.46 1.92 10.58
N SER A 570 -15.19 3.17 10.20
CA SER A 570 -13.84 3.56 9.73
C SER A 570 -13.55 5.04 9.96
N MET A 571 -12.25 5.39 9.97
CA MET A 571 -11.74 6.74 10.20
C MET A 571 -10.56 7.03 9.28
N ILE A 572 -10.72 8.00 8.38
CA ILE A 572 -9.89 8.15 7.17
C ILE A 572 -9.41 9.61 7.00
N PHE A 573 -8.11 9.77 6.73
CA PHE A 573 -7.33 11.00 6.82
C PHE A 573 -6.23 11.11 5.75
N GLY A 574 -5.62 12.30 5.62
CA GLY A 574 -4.49 12.64 4.75
C GLY A 574 -3.36 13.34 5.50
N HIS A 575 -2.90 14.49 5.01
CA HIS A 575 -2.03 15.50 5.65
C HIS A 575 -0.58 15.08 5.92
N HIS A 576 -0.31 13.83 6.30
CA HIS A 576 1.06 13.39 6.59
C HIS A 576 1.90 13.16 5.32
N HIS A 577 1.25 13.07 4.14
CA HIS A 577 1.80 12.60 2.87
C HIS A 577 2.37 11.16 2.89
N THR A 578 2.16 10.41 3.97
CA THR A 578 2.76 9.08 4.21
C THR A 578 1.73 7.95 4.31
N ASP A 579 2.19 6.72 4.01
CA ASP A 579 1.41 5.52 4.33
C ASP A 579 1.59 5.19 5.80
N THR A 580 0.60 5.51 6.62
CA THR A 580 0.61 5.29 8.08
C THR A 580 -0.80 5.08 8.65
N PHE A 581 -0.87 4.56 9.88
CA PHE A 581 -2.12 4.36 10.62
C PHE A 581 -1.89 4.47 12.14
N HIS A 582 -2.87 4.98 12.87
CA HIS A 582 -2.85 5.04 14.34
C HIS A 582 -3.79 3.99 14.94
N ILE A 583 -3.27 3.11 15.79
CA ILE A 583 -4.09 2.17 16.58
C ILE A 583 -4.55 2.87 17.86
N VAL A 584 -5.86 3.11 17.98
CA VAL A 584 -6.47 3.75 19.15
C VAL A 584 -6.83 2.68 20.17
N LYS A 585 -6.52 2.95 21.44
CA LYS A 585 -6.86 2.06 22.55
C LYS A 585 -7.71 2.80 23.58
N ASP A 586 -8.75 2.13 24.06
CA ASP A 586 -9.48 2.59 25.24
C ASP A 586 -8.50 2.63 26.44
N PRO A 587 -8.36 3.77 27.14
CA PRO A 587 -7.45 3.87 28.28
C PRO A 587 -7.86 2.95 29.45
N ALA A 588 -9.15 2.64 29.63
CA ALA A 588 -9.67 1.84 30.72
C ALA A 588 -9.44 0.33 30.52
N THR A 589 -9.83 -0.24 29.37
CA THR A 589 -9.63 -1.68 29.09
C THR A 589 -8.30 -2.02 28.40
N ARG A 590 -7.56 -1.02 27.90
CA ARG A 590 -6.33 -1.16 27.10
C ARG A 590 -6.49 -1.93 25.78
N LYS A 591 -7.71 -2.28 25.40
CA LYS A 591 -8.05 -2.89 24.11
C LYS A 591 -7.90 -1.90 22.96
N THR A 592 -7.57 -2.40 21.78
CA THR A 592 -7.78 -1.66 20.53
C THR A 592 -9.27 -1.44 20.32
N VAL A 593 -9.67 -0.21 20.00
CA VAL A 593 -11.07 0.15 19.74
C VAL A 593 -11.28 0.76 18.36
N GLN A 594 -10.40 1.68 17.92
CA GLN A 594 -10.45 2.27 16.58
C GLN A 594 -9.08 2.16 15.87
N VAL A 595 -9.09 2.34 14.55
CA VAL A 595 -7.88 2.59 13.75
C VAL A 595 -8.12 3.82 12.88
N TYR A 596 -7.17 4.74 12.86
CA TYR A 596 -7.16 5.89 11.95
C TYR A 596 -6.23 5.58 10.78
N PHE A 597 -6.69 5.74 9.54
CA PHE A 597 -5.89 5.51 8.34
C PHE A 597 -5.51 6.83 7.69
N MET A 598 -4.22 7.10 7.55
CA MET A 598 -3.68 8.25 6.81
C MET A 598 -3.10 7.75 5.49
N ALA A 599 -3.54 8.31 4.37
CA ALA A 599 -3.06 7.92 3.05
C ALA A 599 -1.86 8.78 2.60
N PRO A 600 -0.92 8.21 1.82
CA PRO A 600 0.14 8.98 1.19
C PRO A 600 -0.40 9.88 0.08
N ALA A 601 0.35 10.96 -0.18
CA ALA A 601 -0.06 12.03 -1.08
C ALA A 601 0.04 11.66 -2.58
N VAL A 602 -0.70 12.40 -3.41
CA VAL A 602 -0.43 12.46 -4.86
C VAL A 602 0.72 13.43 -5.18
N THR A 603 0.93 14.50 -4.38
CA THR A 603 2.15 15.29 -4.49
C THR A 603 3.39 14.45 -4.14
N PRO A 604 4.53 14.60 -4.84
CA PRO A 604 5.81 14.01 -4.44
C PRO A 604 6.61 14.92 -3.50
N TRP A 605 6.09 16.11 -3.18
CA TRP A 605 6.81 17.23 -2.58
C TRP A 605 7.63 16.89 -1.33
N PHE A 606 8.88 17.36 -1.33
CA PHE A 606 9.83 17.25 -0.24
C PHE A 606 9.53 18.32 0.82
N SER A 607 8.95 17.89 1.93
CA SER A 607 8.79 18.73 3.10
C SER A 607 10.12 18.96 3.82
N SER A 608 10.47 20.23 4.00
CA SER A 608 11.65 20.67 4.77
C SER A 608 11.50 20.52 6.29
N LEU A 609 10.32 20.10 6.78
CA LEU A 609 10.09 19.79 8.19
C LEU A 609 10.99 18.61 8.63
N PRO A 610 11.74 18.71 9.76
CA PRO A 610 12.70 17.67 10.16
C PRO A 610 12.08 16.27 10.31
N GLY A 611 12.56 15.36 9.46
CA GLY A 611 12.10 13.98 9.34
C GLY A 611 11.06 13.74 8.24
N ALA A 612 10.33 14.78 7.80
CA ALA A 612 9.23 14.66 6.85
C ALA A 612 9.70 14.24 5.45
N GLY A 613 10.50 15.06 4.75
CA GLY A 613 11.02 14.72 3.41
C GLY A 613 9.91 14.46 2.38
N ALA A 614 10.18 13.57 1.42
CA ALA A 614 9.31 13.29 0.27
C ALA A 614 8.58 11.94 0.33
N ASN A 615 7.69 11.72 -0.64
CA ASN A 615 7.00 10.46 -0.93
C ASN A 615 6.96 10.19 -2.45
N ASN A 616 6.60 8.96 -2.83
CA ASN A 616 6.17 8.66 -4.19
C ASN A 616 4.68 9.04 -4.33
N PRO A 617 4.22 9.57 -5.48
CA PRO A 617 2.81 9.84 -5.74
C PRO A 617 1.96 8.58 -5.61
N ALA A 618 0.86 8.64 -4.85
CA ALA A 618 0.10 7.48 -4.43
C ALA A 618 -1.40 7.74 -4.24
N PHE A 619 -2.16 6.64 -4.10
CA PHE A 619 -3.54 6.63 -3.63
C PHE A 619 -3.83 5.28 -2.94
N ARG A 620 -4.90 5.22 -2.15
CA ARG A 620 -5.27 4.00 -1.40
C ARG A 620 -6.63 3.46 -1.81
N ILE A 621 -6.74 2.14 -1.81
CA ILE A 621 -7.96 1.36 -2.00
C ILE A 621 -8.32 0.69 -0.67
N TYR A 622 -9.59 0.71 -0.28
CA TYR A 622 -10.12 -0.07 0.84
C TYR A 622 -11.17 -1.07 0.35
N ASP A 623 -11.00 -2.34 0.68
CA ASP A 623 -12.03 -3.38 0.57
C ASP A 623 -12.83 -3.42 1.88
N TYR A 624 -14.16 -3.39 1.81
CA TYR A 624 -15.03 -3.36 2.99
C TYR A 624 -16.22 -4.32 2.89
N ASP A 625 -16.80 -4.72 4.03
CA ASP A 625 -18.02 -5.53 4.08
C ASP A 625 -19.27 -4.64 4.04
N ILE A 626 -20.11 -4.75 3.00
CA ILE A 626 -21.28 -3.86 2.86
C ILE A 626 -22.34 -4.04 3.96
N ASN A 627 -22.30 -5.14 4.72
CA ASN A 627 -23.29 -5.46 5.74
C ASN A 627 -22.87 -4.93 7.12
N THR A 628 -21.58 -4.71 7.36
CA THR A 628 -21.05 -4.19 8.63
C THR A 628 -20.36 -2.82 8.50
N GLU A 629 -20.14 -2.34 7.27
CA GLU A 629 -19.30 -1.18 6.87
C GLU A 629 -17.83 -1.29 7.26
N GLU A 630 -17.35 -2.50 7.51
CA GLU A 630 -16.02 -2.68 8.09
C GLU A 630 -14.93 -2.91 7.04
N ILE A 631 -13.83 -2.16 7.17
CA ILE A 631 -12.63 -2.36 6.36
C ILE A 631 -12.04 -3.75 6.63
N LEU A 632 -11.82 -4.50 5.56
CA LEU A 632 -11.28 -5.86 5.54
C LEU A 632 -9.80 -5.87 5.14
N ASP A 633 -9.44 -5.11 4.11
CA ASP A 633 -8.09 -4.98 3.57
C ASP A 633 -7.87 -3.53 3.05
N ALA A 634 -6.60 -3.13 2.95
CA ALA A 634 -6.19 -1.82 2.48
C ALA A 634 -4.96 -1.97 1.56
N THR A 635 -5.11 -1.55 0.29
CA THR A 635 -4.09 -1.69 -0.75
C THR A 635 -3.53 -0.32 -1.15
N LEU A 636 -2.21 -0.19 -1.13
CA LEU A 636 -1.49 0.98 -1.62
C LEU A 636 -1.17 0.84 -3.12
N ALA A 637 -1.47 1.89 -3.90
CA ALA A 637 -1.00 2.05 -5.28
C ALA A 637 -0.12 3.31 -5.38
N HIS A 638 1.03 3.22 -6.07
CA HIS A 638 1.98 4.33 -6.19
C HIS A 638 2.73 4.31 -7.53
N LEU A 639 3.07 5.50 -8.03
CA LEU A 639 4.02 5.71 -9.13
C LEU A 639 5.44 5.70 -8.56
N CYS A 640 6.38 5.04 -9.23
CA CYS A 640 7.76 4.88 -8.73
C CYS A 640 8.79 5.85 -9.34
N SER A 641 8.42 6.67 -10.32
CA SER A 641 9.30 7.74 -10.80
C SER A 641 8.48 8.82 -11.50
N ILE A 642 8.62 10.05 -11.02
CA ILE A 642 8.14 11.28 -11.65
C ILE A 642 9.10 11.78 -12.75
N GLU A 643 10.35 11.31 -12.75
CA GLU A 643 11.40 11.78 -13.67
C GLU A 643 11.32 11.18 -15.09
N PHE A 644 10.80 9.94 -15.30
CA PHE A 644 10.89 9.26 -16.61
C PHE A 644 9.75 8.27 -17.00
N PRO A 645 9.11 8.45 -18.19
CA PRO A 645 8.34 7.45 -18.94
C PRO A 645 9.11 6.78 -20.12
N ASP A 646 8.60 5.63 -20.67
CA ASP A 646 8.57 5.13 -22.10
C ASP A 646 8.72 3.57 -22.41
N TYR A 647 7.62 2.77 -22.54
CA TYR A 647 7.54 1.27 -22.66
C TYR A 647 7.79 0.76 -24.10
N LEU A 648 8.19 1.64 -25.01
CA LEU A 648 8.67 1.28 -26.33
C LEU A 648 10.06 0.61 -26.23
N ALA A 649 10.89 1.02 -25.27
CA ALA A 649 12.15 0.35 -24.96
C ALA A 649 11.94 -1.03 -24.30
N TYR A 650 11.15 -1.09 -23.21
CA TYR A 650 10.99 -2.31 -22.40
C TYR A 650 10.44 -3.51 -23.20
N ASN A 651 9.46 -3.28 -24.10
CA ASN A 651 8.84 -4.37 -24.86
C ASN A 651 9.66 -4.87 -26.04
N ALA A 652 10.52 -4.02 -26.63
CA ALA A 652 11.32 -4.39 -27.80
C ALA A 652 12.47 -5.36 -27.42
N CYS A 653 13.17 -5.08 -26.33
CA CYS A 653 14.36 -5.84 -25.93
C CYS A 653 14.06 -7.31 -25.61
N MET A 654 12.95 -7.57 -24.91
CA MET A 654 12.59 -8.90 -24.38
C MET A 654 12.22 -9.97 -25.42
N LYS A 655 12.16 -9.62 -26.72
CA LYS A 655 12.01 -10.62 -27.81
C LYS A 655 13.36 -11.12 -28.37
N GLN A 656 14.50 -10.49 -28.05
CA GLN A 656 15.77 -10.75 -28.76
C GLN A 656 16.69 -11.79 -28.08
N GLU A 657 16.52 -12.10 -26.80
CA GLU A 657 17.32 -13.15 -26.11
C GLU A 657 16.95 -14.60 -26.52
N ALA A 658 16.02 -14.79 -27.45
CA ALA A 658 15.55 -16.10 -27.92
C ALA A 658 16.06 -16.47 -29.34
N GLY A 659 17.32 -16.18 -29.67
CA GLY A 659 17.86 -16.49 -31.01
C GLY A 659 19.38 -16.32 -31.18
N THR A 660 20.18 -17.31 -30.73
CA THR A 660 21.65 -17.29 -30.91
C THR A 660 22.11 -18.04 -32.17
N THR A 661 22.62 -17.34 -33.20
CA THR A 661 23.64 -17.87 -34.15
C THR A 661 24.37 -16.78 -34.96
N SER A 662 25.71 -16.85 -34.99
CA SER A 662 26.65 -16.43 -36.06
C SER A 662 26.53 -15.06 -36.79
N SER A 663 27.33 -14.10 -36.33
CA SER A 663 28.37 -13.31 -37.06
C SER A 663 28.68 -13.67 -38.55
N PRO A 664 29.23 -12.76 -39.40
CA PRO A 664 29.00 -11.29 -39.58
C PRO A 664 29.01 -10.79 -41.07
N LYS A 665 28.59 -9.52 -41.36
CA LYS A 665 29.21 -8.50 -42.30
C LYS A 665 28.25 -7.54 -43.09
N THR A 666 28.61 -6.25 -43.10
CA THR A 666 28.54 -5.17 -44.15
C THR A 666 27.26 -4.71 -44.89
N THR A 667 26.99 -3.39 -44.75
CA THR A 667 26.54 -2.35 -45.74
C THR A 667 25.13 -2.29 -46.39
N THR A 668 24.40 -1.22 -46.01
CA THR A 668 23.60 -0.23 -46.82
C THR A 668 22.56 -0.62 -47.90
N LEU A 669 21.35 -0.07 -47.71
CA LEU A 669 20.36 0.43 -48.72
C LEU A 669 19.70 -0.65 -49.64
N THR A 670 18.49 -0.51 -50.19
CA THR A 670 17.66 0.69 -50.46
C THR A 670 16.13 0.38 -50.32
N THR A 671 15.25 1.18 -50.94
CA THR A 671 13.78 1.26 -50.76
C THR A 671 12.93 0.44 -51.76
N ALA A 672 11.68 0.09 -51.40
CA ALA A 672 10.43 0.61 -52.01
C ALA A 672 9.26 -0.41 -52.16
N THR A 673 8.01 0.10 -52.05
CA THR A 673 6.69 -0.53 -52.40
C THR A 673 6.25 -1.79 -51.63
N GLY A 674 4.97 -2.07 -51.37
CA GLY A 674 3.75 -1.25 -51.46
C GLY A 674 2.46 -2.08 -51.72
N GLY A 675 1.33 -1.76 -51.08
CA GLY A 675 -0.01 -2.22 -51.52
C GLY A 675 -1.03 -2.70 -50.45
N THR A 676 -2.24 -2.15 -50.55
CA THR A 676 -3.57 -2.73 -50.18
C THR A 676 -3.96 -3.10 -48.73
N SER A 677 -5.13 -2.59 -48.33
CA SER A 677 -5.97 -2.89 -47.15
C SER A 677 -7.09 -3.91 -47.56
N PRO A 678 -8.08 -4.38 -46.73
CA PRO A 678 -8.59 -3.80 -45.47
C PRO A 678 -9.16 -4.74 -44.35
N THR A 679 -9.73 -4.09 -43.32
CA THR A 679 -10.87 -4.50 -42.44
C THR A 679 -10.73 -5.52 -41.27
N VAL A 680 -10.87 -4.98 -40.03
CA VAL A 680 -11.83 -5.39 -38.95
C VAL A 680 -11.62 -6.73 -38.20
N ARG A 681 -11.84 -6.87 -36.87
CA ARG A 681 -11.79 -6.00 -35.66
C ARG A 681 -11.99 -6.91 -34.44
N LEU A 682 -11.15 -6.83 -33.40
CA LEU A 682 -11.58 -6.79 -31.98
C LEU A 682 -10.38 -6.43 -31.09
N THR A 683 -10.62 -5.93 -29.87
CA THR A 683 -9.64 -5.08 -29.16
C THR A 683 -9.68 -5.24 -27.64
N ALA A 684 -8.50 -5.31 -27.02
CA ALA A 684 -8.26 -5.02 -25.61
C ALA A 684 -7.02 -4.12 -25.53
N LEU A 685 -7.01 -3.12 -24.64
CA LEU A 685 -6.02 -2.05 -24.62
C LEU A 685 -5.32 -1.97 -23.26
N LEU A 686 -4.01 -1.74 -23.32
CA LEU A 686 -3.07 -1.64 -22.22
C LEU A 686 -2.27 -0.36 -22.44
N PHE A 687 -2.09 0.48 -21.42
CA PHE A 687 -1.09 1.55 -21.48
C PHE A 687 0.15 1.18 -20.64
N ILE A 688 1.24 0.93 -21.36
CA ILE A 688 2.71 0.78 -20.89
C ILE A 688 3.05 2.32 -21.13
N LEU A 689 3.97 2.97 -20.44
CA LEU A 689 5.16 3.36 -21.16
C LEU A 689 6.25 3.71 -20.09
N LEU A 690 7.16 2.75 -19.82
CA LEU A 690 8.37 2.65 -18.94
C LEU A 690 9.77 2.68 -19.67
N TRP A 691 10.65 3.65 -19.35
CA TRP A 691 12.07 3.44 -18.87
C TRP A 691 13.26 3.16 -19.84
N TRP A 692 14.56 3.46 -19.54
CA TRP A 692 15.26 4.30 -18.50
C TRP A 692 16.76 4.64 -18.83
N VAL A 693 17.41 5.56 -18.08
CA VAL A 693 18.73 6.24 -18.34
C VAL A 693 19.98 5.62 -17.66
N LEU A 694 21.23 5.96 -18.05
CA LEU A 694 22.47 5.79 -17.23
C LEU A 694 23.64 6.73 -17.63
N PHE A 695 24.27 7.44 -16.68
CA PHE A 695 25.68 7.27 -16.27
C PHE A 695 26.09 8.14 -15.06
N SER A 696 25.95 7.54 -13.87
CA SER A 696 26.77 7.71 -12.65
C SER A 696 27.11 9.12 -12.13
N ALA A 697 26.69 9.41 -10.89
CA ALA A 697 27.55 10.05 -9.90
C ALA A 697 27.16 9.59 -8.48
N VAL A 698 28.15 9.47 -7.59
CA VAL A 698 27.95 9.24 -6.15
C VAL A 698 27.97 10.61 -5.45
N CYS A 699 27.01 10.88 -4.56
CA CYS A 699 27.23 11.76 -3.41
C CYS A 699 26.20 11.50 -2.29
N VAL A 700 26.75 11.42 -1.07
CA VAL A 700 26.16 11.57 0.29
C VAL A 700 24.64 11.48 0.42
#